data_AF-A0A2D5ZRU9-F1
#
_entry.id   AF-A0A2D5ZRU9-F1
#
_cell.length_a   1.000
_cell.length_b   1.000
_cell.length_c   1.000
_cell.angle_alpha   90.00
_cell.angle_beta   90.00
_cell.angle_gamma   90.00
#
_symmetry.space_group_name_H-M   'P 1'
#
loop_
_entity.id
_entity.type
_entity.pdbx_description
1 polymer ?
#
loop_
_entity_poly.entity_id
_entity_poly.type
_entity_poly.pdbx_seq_one_letter_code
_entity_poly.pdbx_strand_id
1 'polypeptide(L)'
;MRSRSAPCAGDAGRVSWRRTLRGTVGRVILHPRDAGNRESIEEQYMSAARFMLAACVIAGTATIQAETIRVPSDYPNIQGALWLAAEGDTVLVAGGTYSGPGNREIGFEGIDLVLLSEEGAGATVIDCEGGGFGVSFHSGESSASILEGFEIRGAGNGIRCIGASPAIRGCHLTGHETGAGAGIYCKFASPAVTDCRITGNVATSSGGGVYCYEASPILTDCTISQNSANSSGGGIYCYEASPILTACAISENSAGSRGGATYMRYSSPVFAGCTISENSADYDGGGIYATNSDPIFDDCLVIRNRSDAGGGLYLWAGSSVLTGCTIATNAAYDEGGAIYNAFQNTQAMDKCTIVGNTASIGGAIYVRGGTPTLTNSILWANAPREIDIYSGAPLVTYSDIEGGWPGKGNIDADPLFCDVVCGAFDDLGLAADSPCLGAGFAGADMGAWGEACALPIEPPEALVLEVPAQYATIGAALSDACDNDTILIAPGTYVESDLEVPGLGIVLTGWDPRDPDIVSATVIDGAGATVIRFLPNRSSRKCTLAGLTITGGGTGIECHGASPTIEYCTISGNNSEYRGAGLHCSYSSPALNHCTISDNTTTGSGGGLYCSDDSSPILDRCTLERNSAQGEGGALYCSSSDPILIRCTLVGNEARGNGGGIYCSSSDPILTNCTLSANAAEGEGGGIYGNTSPVTLTNCTLNDNSAGGRGGGLRCYSSSPATLTNCTLSGNSAGLPGGALSHSYSSTPWLTNCILWADSPNEIEGAATATYCDIQGGWTGEGNIDANPGFRFVGGFDYLLRLGSPCIDTGDPTIEDGISDRHPRWPDWYHDGPRSDMGAYGGPGNIGWLP
;
A
#
# COMPACT_ATOMS: atom_id res chain seq x y z
N MET A 1 25.57 27.20 52.81
CA MET A 1 26.50 26.64 53.81
C MET A 1 27.20 25.45 53.17
N ARG A 2 28.55 25.53 53.11
CA ARG A 2 29.61 24.50 53.03
C ARG A 2 29.21 23.07 52.57
N SER A 3 29.90 22.38 51.66
CA SER A 3 31.28 22.48 51.15
C SER A 3 31.50 21.65 49.89
N ARG A 4 32.49 22.08 49.08
CA ARG A 4 33.08 21.47 47.88
C ARG A 4 33.81 20.14 48.15
N SER A 5 33.82 19.24 47.15
CA SER A 5 35.05 18.55 46.64
C SER A 5 34.74 17.64 45.44
N ALA A 6 35.37 17.90 44.30
CA ALA A 6 35.64 16.93 43.22
C ALA A 6 37.09 16.37 43.39
N PRO A 7 37.68 15.58 42.48
CA PRO A 7 37.23 14.42 41.68
C PRO A 7 38.15 13.19 41.89
N CYS A 8 37.88 12.02 41.27
CA CYS A 8 38.92 11.06 40.84
C CYS A 8 38.34 9.93 39.96
N ALA A 9 39.09 9.59 38.91
CA ALA A 9 38.90 8.48 37.99
C ALA A 9 39.25 7.11 38.63
N GLY A 10 38.74 6.02 38.04
CA GLY A 10 39.13 4.66 38.41
C GLY A 10 38.43 3.60 37.54
N ASP A 11 39.25 2.95 36.71
CA ASP A 11 38.98 1.88 35.75
C ASP A 11 38.48 0.55 36.35
N ALA A 12 37.99 -0.29 35.42
CA ALA A 12 37.94 -1.77 35.43
C ALA A 12 36.79 -2.52 36.13
N GLY A 13 36.07 -3.31 35.33
CA GLY A 13 35.08 -4.29 35.78
C GLY A 13 34.74 -5.37 34.75
N ARG A 14 35.75 -6.06 34.17
CA ARG A 14 35.55 -7.31 33.42
C ARG A 14 35.14 -8.42 34.39
N VAL A 15 33.92 -8.94 34.25
CA VAL A 15 33.46 -10.12 34.99
C VAL A 15 33.64 -11.37 34.13
N SER A 16 34.56 -12.24 34.55
CA SER A 16 34.78 -13.58 34.01
C SER A 16 33.86 -14.60 34.69
N TRP A 17 33.23 -15.47 33.91
CA TRP A 17 32.72 -16.75 34.41
C TRP A 17 33.39 -17.90 33.67
N ARG A 18 34.32 -18.59 34.36
CA ARG A 18 34.77 -19.94 34.00
C ARG A 18 33.91 -20.95 34.74
N ARG A 19 33.31 -21.90 34.02
CA ARG A 19 33.16 -23.28 34.54
C ARG A 19 33.11 -24.32 33.43
N THR A 20 34.12 -25.16 33.51
CA THR A 20 34.36 -26.52 33.03
C THR A 20 33.12 -27.40 32.77
N LEU A 21 33.15 -28.20 31.70
CA LEU A 21 32.80 -29.63 31.74
C LEU A 21 33.38 -30.40 30.53
N ARG A 22 33.81 -31.62 30.83
CA ARG A 22 34.55 -32.56 29.97
C ARG A 22 33.61 -33.36 29.06
N GLY A 23 34.04 -33.52 27.81
CA GLY A 23 34.12 -34.76 27.01
C GLY A 23 32.90 -35.65 26.81
N THR A 24 32.63 -36.02 25.56
CA THR A 24 32.51 -37.43 25.12
C THR A 24 32.80 -37.51 23.61
N VAL A 25 33.62 -38.49 23.20
CA VAL A 25 33.94 -38.85 21.81
C VAL A 25 32.97 -39.93 21.34
N GLY A 26 32.48 -39.81 20.10
CA GLY A 26 31.71 -40.85 19.42
C GLY A 26 31.85 -40.76 17.90
N ARG A 27 32.69 -41.62 17.32
CA ARG A 27 32.82 -41.94 15.88
C ARG A 27 31.50 -42.47 15.29
N VAL A 28 31.22 -42.21 14.00
CA VAL A 28 30.87 -43.22 12.96
C VAL A 28 31.06 -42.57 11.56
N ILE A 29 32.12 -42.93 10.82
CA ILE A 29 32.19 -43.73 9.57
C ILE A 29 31.56 -43.08 8.31
N LEU A 30 32.42 -42.73 7.34
CA LEU A 30 32.09 -42.72 5.91
C LEU A 30 33.11 -43.58 5.16
N HIS A 31 32.61 -44.57 4.42
CA HIS A 31 33.35 -45.28 3.36
C HIS A 31 32.99 -44.66 2.00
N PRO A 32 33.93 -44.63 1.03
CA PRO A 32 33.78 -43.89 -0.22
C PRO A 32 33.24 -44.78 -1.35
N ARG A 33 32.62 -44.18 -2.38
CA ARG A 33 32.60 -44.74 -3.74
C ARG A 33 32.39 -43.68 -4.83
N ASP A 34 33.23 -43.86 -5.85
CA ASP A 34 33.06 -43.58 -7.26
C ASP A 34 33.27 -42.15 -7.80
N ALA A 35 34.55 -41.96 -8.17
CA ALA A 35 35.01 -41.07 -9.22
C ALA A 35 34.60 -41.57 -10.61
N GLY A 36 34.42 -40.62 -11.53
CA GLY A 36 34.46 -40.83 -12.97
C GLY A 36 35.00 -39.58 -13.68
N ASN A 37 36.28 -39.65 -14.08
CA ASN A 37 36.92 -39.17 -15.33
C ASN A 37 36.41 -37.86 -15.98
N ARG A 38 37.22 -36.90 -16.44
CA ARG A 38 38.52 -36.95 -17.16
C ARG A 38 38.94 -35.47 -17.42
N GLU A 39 40.15 -35.05 -17.08
CA GLU A 39 41.37 -34.92 -17.94
C GLU A 39 41.61 -33.55 -18.60
N SER A 40 42.85 -33.08 -18.39
CA SER A 40 43.67 -32.10 -19.14
C SER A 40 43.36 -30.62 -18.85
N ILE A 41 44.30 -29.73 -18.50
CA ILE A 41 45.71 -29.59 -18.90
C ILE A 41 46.47 -28.83 -17.78
N GLU A 42 47.46 -29.45 -17.12
CA GLU A 42 48.48 -28.75 -16.31
C GLU A 42 49.86 -29.35 -16.61
N GLU A 43 50.56 -28.79 -17.60
CA GLU A 43 52.01 -28.94 -17.78
C GLU A 43 52.55 -27.70 -18.49
N GLN A 44 53.04 -26.72 -17.73
CA GLN A 44 54.28 -25.98 -18.00
C GLN A 44 54.57 -25.01 -16.84
N TYR A 45 55.86 -24.89 -16.51
CA TYR A 45 56.48 -23.98 -15.51
C TYR A 45 56.67 -24.51 -14.09
N MET A 46 57.40 -25.62 -13.95
CA MET A 46 58.24 -25.89 -12.77
C MET A 46 59.65 -26.30 -13.22
N SER A 47 60.58 -25.35 -13.20
CA SER A 47 62.04 -25.62 -13.22
C SER A 47 62.85 -24.37 -12.85
N ALA A 48 63.31 -24.32 -11.59
CA ALA A 48 64.66 -23.94 -11.14
C ALA A 48 64.59 -23.49 -9.66
N ALA A 49 64.59 -24.43 -8.70
CA ALA A 49 65.76 -25.02 -8.05
C ALA A 49 66.13 -24.33 -6.71
N ARG A 50 65.94 -25.09 -5.63
CA ARG A 50 66.39 -24.83 -4.26
C ARG A 50 67.93 -24.89 -4.17
N PHE A 51 68.53 -23.99 -3.39
CA PHE A 51 69.76 -24.26 -2.64
C PHE A 51 69.59 -23.77 -1.20
N MET A 52 69.99 -24.61 -0.24
CA MET A 52 69.82 -24.44 1.21
C MET A 52 71.14 -24.01 1.88
N LEU A 53 70.98 -23.22 2.97
CA LEU A 53 71.75 -23.17 4.23
C LEU A 53 72.97 -22.24 4.45
N ALA A 54 72.75 -21.38 5.46
CA ALA A 54 73.63 -21.00 6.57
C ALA A 54 74.80 -20.01 6.36
N ALA A 55 74.58 -18.75 6.79
CA ALA A 55 75.55 -17.98 7.57
C ALA A 55 74.81 -17.03 8.53
N CYS A 56 75.14 -17.14 9.82
CA CYS A 56 74.68 -16.28 10.90
C CYS A 56 75.08 -14.82 10.72
N VAL A 57 74.15 -13.93 11.10
CA VAL A 57 74.35 -12.68 11.85
C VAL A 57 75.41 -11.74 11.28
N ILE A 58 74.99 -10.79 10.44
CA ILE A 58 74.92 -9.35 10.76
C ILE A 58 73.81 -8.75 9.88
N ALA A 59 72.56 -8.76 10.33
CA ALA A 59 71.55 -7.86 9.80
C ALA A 59 71.27 -6.86 10.89
N GLY A 60 71.73 -5.62 10.69
CA GLY A 60 71.21 -4.49 11.42
C GLY A 60 69.69 -4.48 11.31
N THR A 61 69.04 -3.90 12.30
CA THR A 61 67.65 -3.49 12.26
C THR A 61 67.43 -2.57 11.05
N ALA A 62 67.24 -3.15 9.86
CA ALA A 62 66.65 -2.46 8.74
C ALA A 62 65.16 -2.39 9.08
N THR A 63 64.70 -1.23 9.49
CA THR A 63 63.29 -0.88 9.37
C THR A 63 62.93 -1.11 7.90
N ILE A 64 62.12 -2.13 7.61
CA ILE A 64 61.47 -2.29 6.31
C ILE A 64 60.57 -1.07 6.20
N GLN A 65 60.97 -0.11 5.38
CA GLN A 65 60.20 1.09 5.14
C GLN A 65 59.27 0.76 3.98
N ALA A 66 57.96 0.88 4.19
CA ALA A 66 56.96 0.70 3.14
C ALA A 66 57.31 1.56 1.92
N GLU A 67 57.42 0.93 0.76
CA GLU A 67 57.74 1.57 -0.52
C GLU A 67 56.45 1.96 -1.26
N THR A 68 56.54 2.97 -2.13
CA THR A 68 55.44 3.37 -3.01
C THR A 68 55.78 2.99 -4.45
N ILE A 69 54.99 2.09 -5.04
CA ILE A 69 55.10 1.65 -6.43
C ILE A 69 54.03 2.37 -7.25
N ARG A 70 54.43 3.11 -8.28
CA ARG A 70 53.50 3.95 -9.05
C ARG A 70 53.04 3.29 -10.33
N VAL A 71 51.73 3.36 -10.61
CA VAL A 71 51.12 2.87 -11.85
C VAL A 71 50.49 4.05 -12.60
N PRO A 72 50.86 4.33 -13.86
CA PRO A 72 51.63 3.46 -14.76
C PRO A 72 53.15 3.72 -14.80
N SER A 73 53.69 4.66 -14.02
CA SER A 73 55.07 5.16 -14.24
C SER A 73 56.16 4.14 -13.94
N ASP A 74 56.00 3.33 -12.89
CA ASP A 74 56.96 2.31 -12.49
C ASP A 74 56.57 0.94 -13.09
N TYR A 75 55.26 0.66 -13.17
CA TYR A 75 54.71 -0.55 -13.78
C TYR A 75 53.51 -0.24 -14.68
N PRO A 76 53.37 -0.90 -15.85
CA PRO A 76 52.33 -0.57 -16.82
C PRO A 76 50.91 -1.01 -16.42
N ASN A 77 50.76 -1.90 -15.44
CA ASN A 77 49.47 -2.42 -14.97
C ASN A 77 49.48 -2.69 -13.46
N ILE A 78 48.29 -2.77 -12.87
CA ILE A 78 48.08 -2.84 -11.42
C ILE A 78 48.59 -4.18 -10.86
N GLN A 79 48.20 -5.31 -11.45
CA GLN A 79 48.60 -6.63 -10.95
C GLN A 79 50.12 -6.83 -10.99
N GLY A 80 50.78 -6.33 -12.03
CA GLY A 80 52.24 -6.39 -12.14
C GLY A 80 52.95 -5.62 -11.03
N ALA A 81 52.40 -4.48 -10.60
CA ALA A 81 52.90 -3.75 -9.44
C ALA A 81 52.69 -4.54 -8.14
N LEU A 82 51.52 -5.13 -7.95
CA LEU A 82 51.19 -5.93 -6.76
C LEU A 82 52.10 -7.16 -6.60
N TRP A 83 52.48 -7.85 -7.68
CA TRP A 83 53.39 -9.01 -7.61
C TRP A 83 54.80 -8.69 -7.10
N LEU A 84 55.19 -7.42 -7.09
CA LEU A 84 56.51 -6.98 -6.64
C LEU A 84 56.48 -6.29 -5.29
N ALA A 85 55.30 -5.86 -4.86
CA ALA A 85 55.09 -5.22 -3.58
C ALA A 85 55.42 -6.20 -2.44
N ALA A 86 56.10 -5.70 -1.42
CA ALA A 86 56.29 -6.38 -0.15
C ALA A 86 55.19 -5.98 0.84
N GLU A 87 54.98 -6.80 1.87
CA GLU A 87 54.01 -6.52 2.94
C GLU A 87 54.22 -5.10 3.53
N GLY A 88 53.16 -4.31 3.52
CA GLY A 88 53.12 -2.90 3.94
C GLY A 88 53.30 -1.87 2.83
N ASP A 89 53.67 -2.28 1.61
CA ASP A 89 53.87 -1.36 0.49
C ASP A 89 52.56 -0.74 -0.02
N THR A 90 52.69 0.40 -0.70
CA THR A 90 51.59 1.10 -1.37
C THR A 90 51.76 1.05 -2.88
N VAL A 91 50.77 0.49 -3.58
CA VAL A 91 50.60 0.64 -5.02
C VAL A 91 49.72 1.86 -5.28
N LEU A 92 50.33 2.92 -5.80
CA LEU A 92 49.70 4.22 -6.02
C LEU A 92 49.37 4.40 -7.51
N VAL A 93 48.09 4.58 -7.82
CA VAL A 93 47.57 4.55 -9.20
C VAL A 93 47.09 5.93 -9.63
N ALA A 94 47.68 6.48 -10.70
CA ALA A 94 47.29 7.78 -11.25
C ALA A 94 45.86 7.77 -11.84
N GLY A 95 45.31 8.96 -12.13
CA GLY A 95 44.04 9.08 -12.86
C GLY A 95 44.10 8.41 -14.24
N GLY A 96 43.05 7.67 -14.60
CA GLY A 96 42.95 6.96 -15.87
C GLY A 96 42.04 5.75 -15.85
N THR A 97 41.81 5.18 -17.04
CA THR A 97 41.08 3.91 -17.21
C THR A 97 42.07 2.77 -17.45
N TYR A 98 42.02 1.78 -16.59
CA TYR A 98 42.89 0.61 -16.58
C TYR A 98 42.08 -0.59 -17.06
N SER A 99 42.33 -1.01 -18.30
CA SER A 99 41.68 -2.16 -18.95
C SER A 99 42.71 -3.18 -19.43
N GLY A 100 42.23 -4.35 -19.88
CA GLY A 100 43.07 -5.41 -20.41
C GLY A 100 43.82 -6.24 -19.35
N PRO A 101 44.69 -7.16 -19.80
CA PRO A 101 45.40 -8.09 -18.91
C PRO A 101 46.22 -7.38 -17.82
N GLY A 102 46.06 -7.81 -16.56
CA GLY A 102 46.73 -7.23 -15.40
C GLY A 102 45.99 -6.03 -14.76
N ASN A 103 44.86 -5.61 -15.33
CA ASN A 103 43.97 -4.58 -14.78
C ASN A 103 42.54 -5.11 -14.54
N ARG A 104 42.38 -6.44 -14.53
CA ARG A 104 41.17 -7.16 -14.13
C ARG A 104 41.61 -8.43 -13.39
N GLU A 105 40.72 -9.02 -12.60
CA GLU A 105 41.02 -10.17 -11.74
C GLU A 105 42.21 -9.88 -10.80
N ILE A 106 42.21 -8.67 -10.23
CA ILE A 106 43.30 -8.17 -9.39
C ILE A 106 43.30 -8.93 -8.06
N GLY A 107 44.45 -9.44 -7.63
CA GLY A 107 44.64 -10.21 -6.41
C GLY A 107 45.74 -9.64 -5.52
N PHE A 108 45.50 -9.62 -4.21
CA PHE A 108 46.47 -9.19 -3.18
C PHE A 108 47.44 -10.29 -2.74
N GLU A 109 47.29 -11.51 -3.28
CA GLU A 109 48.24 -12.63 -3.12
C GLU A 109 48.55 -13.01 -1.66
N GLY A 110 47.66 -12.69 -0.72
CA GLY A 110 47.81 -13.06 0.69
C GLY A 110 48.74 -12.20 1.52
N ILE A 111 49.11 -11.01 1.06
CA ILE A 111 49.93 -10.05 1.81
C ILE A 111 49.17 -8.75 2.09
N ASP A 112 49.50 -8.10 3.20
CA ASP A 112 48.90 -6.82 3.58
C ASP A 112 49.51 -5.69 2.75
N LEU A 113 48.71 -5.06 1.88
CA LEU A 113 49.12 -4.01 0.94
C LEU A 113 48.12 -2.86 0.87
N VAL A 114 48.56 -1.70 0.39
CA VAL A 114 47.65 -0.57 0.09
C VAL A 114 47.57 -0.36 -1.42
N LEU A 115 46.42 -0.61 -2.03
CA LEU A 115 46.11 -0.20 -3.39
C LEU A 115 45.29 1.09 -3.34
N LEU A 116 45.88 2.20 -3.78
CA LEU A 116 45.36 3.56 -3.60
C LEU A 116 45.32 4.32 -4.93
N SER A 117 44.18 4.95 -5.22
CA SER A 117 44.09 5.95 -6.29
C SER A 117 44.66 7.30 -5.84
N GLU A 118 45.40 7.99 -6.72
CA GLU A 118 45.87 9.36 -6.51
C GLU A 118 44.74 10.40 -6.59
N GLU A 119 43.66 10.11 -7.32
CA GLU A 119 42.63 11.10 -7.72
C GLU A 119 41.19 10.69 -7.32
N GLY A 120 41.02 9.50 -6.72
CA GLY A 120 39.74 8.98 -6.26
C GLY A 120 38.90 8.30 -7.35
N ALA A 121 37.76 7.75 -6.94
CA ALA A 121 36.97 6.83 -7.77
C ALA A 121 36.41 7.48 -9.05
N GLY A 122 36.17 8.79 -9.04
CA GLY A 122 35.71 9.51 -10.23
C GLY A 122 36.75 9.67 -11.34
N ALA A 123 38.04 9.44 -11.05
CA ALA A 123 39.15 9.65 -11.98
C ALA A 123 39.95 8.37 -12.28
N THR A 124 39.94 7.39 -11.38
CA THR A 124 40.68 6.12 -11.55
C THR A 124 39.72 4.93 -11.68
N VAL A 125 39.65 4.37 -12.88
CA VAL A 125 38.71 3.32 -13.26
C VAL A 125 39.43 2.00 -13.54
N ILE A 126 38.98 0.92 -12.88
CA ILE A 126 39.33 -0.47 -13.19
C ILE A 126 38.20 -1.05 -14.06
N ASP A 127 38.46 -1.18 -15.36
CA ASP A 127 37.47 -1.66 -16.33
C ASP A 127 37.70 -3.15 -16.63
N CYS A 128 36.77 -3.99 -16.17
CA CYS A 128 36.89 -5.45 -16.23
C CYS A 128 36.36 -6.05 -17.54
N GLU A 129 35.78 -5.23 -18.44
CA GLU A 129 35.39 -5.60 -19.81
C GLU A 129 34.45 -6.83 -19.91
N GLY A 130 33.56 -7.03 -18.93
CA GLY A 130 32.61 -8.15 -18.89
C GLY A 130 33.19 -9.47 -18.38
N GLY A 131 34.40 -9.47 -17.79
CA GLY A 131 35.11 -10.69 -17.38
C GLY A 131 35.38 -10.81 -15.88
N GLY A 132 35.32 -12.04 -15.36
CA GLY A 132 35.92 -12.43 -14.08
C GLY A 132 35.41 -11.67 -12.85
N PHE A 133 36.31 -11.37 -11.92
CA PHE A 133 36.10 -10.46 -10.79
C PHE A 133 36.98 -9.21 -10.94
N GLY A 134 36.63 -8.11 -10.29
CA GLY A 134 37.44 -6.90 -10.29
C GLY A 134 38.66 -7.04 -9.40
N VAL A 135 38.45 -7.07 -8.09
CA VAL A 135 39.49 -7.24 -7.06
C VAL A 135 39.13 -8.40 -6.14
N SER A 136 40.12 -9.20 -5.73
CA SER A 136 39.94 -10.32 -4.82
C SER A 136 40.96 -10.40 -3.69
N PHE A 137 40.47 -10.86 -2.54
CA PHE A 137 41.21 -11.14 -1.32
C PHE A 137 40.84 -12.56 -0.90
N HIS A 138 41.81 -13.47 -0.80
CA HIS A 138 41.48 -14.91 -0.73
C HIS A 138 42.31 -15.76 0.24
N SER A 139 43.42 -15.28 0.82
CA SER A 139 44.17 -16.04 1.83
C SER A 139 45.31 -15.26 2.48
N GLY A 140 45.12 -14.77 3.71
CA GLY A 140 46.18 -14.17 4.53
C GLY A 140 46.07 -12.66 4.70
N GLU A 141 45.25 -12.00 3.87
CA GLU A 141 45.03 -10.56 3.95
C GLU A 141 44.15 -10.19 5.15
N SER A 142 44.67 -9.26 5.95
CA SER A 142 44.02 -8.68 7.12
C SER A 142 43.35 -7.34 6.78
N SER A 143 42.84 -6.65 7.79
CA SER A 143 42.32 -5.28 7.66
C SER A 143 43.39 -4.25 7.27
N ALA A 144 44.68 -4.63 7.28
CA ALA A 144 45.76 -3.80 6.77
C ALA A 144 45.89 -3.85 5.24
N SER A 145 45.27 -4.85 4.58
CA SER A 145 45.02 -4.77 3.13
C SER A 145 43.93 -3.74 2.84
N ILE A 146 44.31 -2.68 2.13
CA ILE A 146 43.46 -1.54 1.83
C ILE A 146 43.26 -1.43 0.32
N LEU A 147 42.00 -1.31 -0.10
CA LEU A 147 41.60 -0.86 -1.44
C LEU A 147 40.88 0.48 -1.31
N GLU A 148 41.41 1.53 -1.93
CA GLU A 148 40.91 2.89 -1.70
C GLU A 148 40.83 3.74 -2.98
N GLY A 149 39.64 4.31 -3.22
CA GLY A 149 39.45 5.37 -4.22
C GLY A 149 39.31 4.90 -5.67
N PHE A 150 38.72 3.73 -5.95
CA PHE A 150 38.56 3.24 -7.32
C PHE A 150 37.10 3.13 -7.76
N GLU A 151 36.82 3.49 -9.01
CA GLU A 151 35.66 2.94 -9.71
C GLU A 151 36.04 1.57 -10.28
N ILE A 152 35.22 0.56 -10.01
CA ILE A 152 35.35 -0.78 -10.58
C ILE A 152 34.06 -1.06 -11.34
N ARG A 153 34.17 -1.50 -12.59
CA ARG A 153 32.99 -1.75 -13.43
C ARG A 153 33.13 -2.93 -14.37
N GLY A 154 31.99 -3.48 -14.78
CA GLY A 154 31.90 -4.52 -15.81
C GLY A 154 32.54 -5.85 -15.43
N ALA A 155 32.79 -6.10 -14.15
CA ALA A 155 33.17 -7.43 -13.66
C ALA A 155 31.94 -8.31 -13.39
N GLY A 156 32.15 -9.61 -13.19
CA GLY A 156 31.14 -10.48 -12.61
C GLY A 156 30.89 -10.14 -11.13
N ASN A 157 31.91 -10.33 -10.28
CA ASN A 157 31.94 -9.77 -8.93
C ASN A 157 32.87 -8.55 -8.91
N GLY A 158 32.39 -7.37 -8.50
CA GLY A 158 33.24 -6.19 -8.35
C GLY A 158 34.39 -6.43 -7.38
N ILE A 159 34.06 -6.80 -6.14
CA ILE A 159 35.02 -7.19 -5.11
C ILE A 159 34.66 -8.56 -4.52
N ARG A 160 35.66 -9.42 -4.33
CA ARG A 160 35.50 -10.75 -3.76
C ARG A 160 36.39 -10.95 -2.54
N CYS A 161 35.78 -11.13 -1.37
CA CYS A 161 36.45 -11.43 -0.10
C CYS A 161 36.12 -12.86 0.33
N ILE A 162 37.14 -13.74 0.37
CA ILE A 162 37.00 -15.14 0.75
C ILE A 162 38.04 -15.47 1.82
N GLY A 163 37.60 -15.69 3.06
CA GLY A 163 38.52 -15.98 4.18
C GLY A 163 39.47 -14.84 4.59
N ALA A 164 39.34 -13.66 3.97
CA ALA A 164 40.18 -12.49 4.17
C ALA A 164 39.30 -11.25 4.41
N SER A 165 39.70 -10.38 5.32
CA SER A 165 38.86 -9.27 5.81
C SER A 165 39.54 -7.91 5.61
N PRO A 166 39.65 -7.44 4.35
CA PRO A 166 40.32 -6.17 4.01
C PRO A 166 39.51 -4.95 4.45
N ALA A 167 40.14 -3.77 4.34
CA ALA A 167 39.47 -2.48 4.38
C ALA A 167 39.24 -1.95 2.95
N ILE A 168 38.00 -1.59 2.63
CA ILE A 168 37.56 -1.09 1.33
C ILE A 168 36.97 0.30 1.54
N ARG A 169 37.51 1.33 0.86
CA ARG A 169 37.17 2.73 1.15
C ARG A 169 36.97 3.55 -0.11
N GLY A 170 35.98 4.44 -0.13
CA GLY A 170 35.84 5.43 -1.21
C GLY A 170 35.71 4.81 -2.60
N CYS A 171 35.18 3.58 -2.71
CA CYS A 171 35.12 2.84 -3.96
C CYS A 171 33.72 2.89 -4.58
N HIS A 172 33.65 2.97 -5.91
CA HIS A 172 32.41 2.92 -6.68
C HIS A 172 32.32 1.60 -7.46
N LEU A 173 31.36 0.74 -7.13
CA LEU A 173 31.16 -0.57 -7.77
C LEU A 173 29.91 -0.53 -8.63
N THR A 174 30.08 -0.60 -9.96
CA THR A 174 28.98 -0.35 -10.89
C THR A 174 28.88 -1.32 -12.06
N GLY A 175 27.64 -1.69 -12.41
CA GLY A 175 27.35 -2.48 -13.60
C GLY A 175 27.98 -3.88 -13.57
N HIS A 176 28.06 -4.50 -12.39
CA HIS A 176 28.53 -5.88 -12.25
C HIS A 176 27.39 -6.88 -12.47
N GLU A 177 27.68 -8.02 -13.10
CA GLU A 177 26.66 -9.04 -13.38
C GLU A 177 27.18 -10.47 -13.12
N THR A 178 26.54 -11.21 -12.20
CA THR A 178 26.99 -12.56 -11.83
C THR A 178 25.88 -13.43 -11.24
N GLY A 179 26.24 -14.63 -10.79
CA GLY A 179 25.40 -15.50 -9.96
C GLY A 179 24.97 -14.84 -8.66
N ALA A 180 25.92 -14.54 -7.77
CA ALA A 180 25.67 -13.97 -6.45
C ALA A 180 26.71 -12.91 -6.07
N GLY A 181 26.29 -11.86 -5.36
CA GLY A 181 27.17 -10.80 -4.83
C GLY A 181 27.81 -9.92 -5.89
N ALA A 182 27.02 -9.37 -6.82
CA ALA A 182 27.56 -8.70 -7.99
C ALA A 182 28.47 -7.51 -7.64
N GLY A 183 28.06 -6.65 -6.71
CA GLY A 183 28.95 -5.61 -6.16
C GLY A 183 30.07 -6.20 -5.30
N ILE A 184 29.71 -6.67 -4.10
CA ILE A 184 30.65 -7.26 -3.12
C ILE A 184 30.19 -8.68 -2.74
N TYR A 185 31.10 -9.63 -2.84
CA TYR A 185 30.88 -11.01 -2.41
C TYR A 185 31.76 -11.34 -1.20
N CYS A 186 31.15 -11.66 -0.06
CA CYS A 186 31.80 -12.04 1.19
C CYS A 186 31.47 -13.48 1.58
N LYS A 187 32.52 -14.29 1.77
CA LYS A 187 32.39 -15.67 2.26
C LYS A 187 33.45 -15.98 3.31
N PHE A 188 33.02 -16.32 4.54
CA PHE A 188 33.94 -16.52 5.68
C PHE A 188 34.88 -15.32 5.92
N ALA A 189 34.42 -14.13 5.54
CA ALA A 189 35.20 -12.90 5.43
C ALA A 189 34.35 -11.74 5.92
N SER A 190 34.90 -10.85 6.74
CA SER A 190 34.17 -9.73 7.32
C SER A 190 34.91 -8.41 7.03
N PRO A 191 34.97 -7.99 5.75
CA PRO A 191 35.63 -6.74 5.38
C PRO A 191 34.99 -5.54 6.07
N ALA A 192 35.79 -4.49 6.27
CA ALA A 192 35.30 -3.16 6.63
C ALA A 192 35.14 -2.35 5.34
N VAL A 193 33.91 -1.88 5.08
CA VAL A 193 33.55 -1.12 3.89
C VAL A 193 33.08 0.26 4.34
N THR A 194 33.72 1.32 3.85
CA THR A 194 33.44 2.69 4.30
C THR A 194 33.35 3.66 3.13
N ASP A 195 32.34 4.52 3.11
CA ASP A 195 32.18 5.56 2.09
C ASP A 195 32.21 4.98 0.66
N CYS A 196 31.56 3.83 0.47
CA CYS A 196 31.51 3.15 -0.81
C CYS A 196 30.12 3.28 -1.45
N ARG A 197 30.11 3.38 -2.79
CA ARG A 197 28.90 3.34 -3.60
C ARG A 197 28.82 2.02 -4.35
N ILE A 198 27.75 1.26 -4.13
CA ILE A 198 27.50 -0.05 -4.74
C ILE A 198 26.20 0.10 -5.54
N THR A 199 26.33 0.38 -6.84
CA THR A 199 25.18 0.82 -7.64
C THR A 199 24.99 0.07 -8.95
N GLY A 200 23.74 -0.28 -9.30
CA GLY A 200 23.44 -0.79 -10.64
C GLY A 200 23.97 -2.21 -10.90
N ASN A 201 24.13 -3.02 -9.86
CA ASN A 201 24.68 -4.37 -9.97
C ASN A 201 23.56 -5.42 -10.00
N VAL A 202 23.76 -6.47 -10.80
CA VAL A 202 22.74 -7.48 -11.11
C VAL A 202 23.20 -8.88 -10.72
N ALA A 203 22.46 -9.53 -9.82
CA ALA A 203 22.67 -10.92 -9.46
C ALA A 203 21.56 -11.82 -10.03
N THR A 204 21.93 -12.82 -10.81
CA THR A 204 20.98 -13.82 -11.33
C THR A 204 20.44 -14.77 -10.25
N SER A 205 21.02 -14.74 -9.04
CA SER A 205 20.48 -15.40 -7.84
C SER A 205 20.24 -14.41 -6.69
N SER A 206 21.25 -14.07 -5.88
CA SER A 206 21.04 -13.31 -4.63
C SER A 206 22.16 -12.31 -4.35
N GLY A 207 21.82 -11.22 -3.65
CA GLY A 207 22.77 -10.17 -3.27
C GLY A 207 23.23 -9.37 -4.48
N GLY A 208 22.35 -8.55 -5.06
CA GLY A 208 22.72 -7.69 -6.19
C GLY A 208 23.86 -6.75 -5.81
N GLY A 209 23.71 -6.02 -4.70
CA GLY A 209 24.77 -5.18 -4.14
C GLY A 209 25.81 -5.99 -3.37
N VAL A 210 25.41 -6.56 -2.23
CA VAL A 210 26.30 -7.25 -1.28
C VAL A 210 25.78 -8.64 -0.94
N TYR A 211 26.65 -9.64 -0.95
CA TYR A 211 26.33 -11.00 -0.57
C TYR A 211 27.20 -11.46 0.59
N CYS A 212 26.57 -11.92 1.68
CA CYS A 212 27.23 -12.38 2.90
C CYS A 212 26.83 -13.84 3.21
N TYR A 213 27.81 -14.73 3.20
CA TYR A 213 27.65 -16.12 3.62
C TYR A 213 28.67 -16.44 4.73
N GLU A 214 28.16 -16.70 5.93
CA GLU A 214 28.99 -16.89 7.14
C GLU A 214 30.05 -15.77 7.28
N ALA A 215 29.61 -14.54 7.01
CA ALA A 215 30.41 -13.35 6.82
C ALA A 215 29.69 -12.15 7.44
N SER A 216 30.34 -11.36 8.29
CA SER A 216 29.70 -10.25 9.00
C SER A 216 30.44 -8.94 8.75
N PRO A 217 30.41 -8.42 7.51
CA PRO A 217 31.09 -7.17 7.17
C PRO A 217 30.54 -5.99 7.96
N ILE A 218 31.36 -4.96 8.13
CA ILE A 218 30.97 -3.67 8.71
C ILE A 218 30.86 -2.67 7.56
N LEU A 219 29.70 -2.04 7.41
CA LEU A 219 29.44 -1.03 6.41
C LEU A 219 29.16 0.30 7.11
N THR A 220 29.84 1.36 6.72
CA THR A 220 29.70 2.69 7.32
C THR A 220 29.66 3.75 6.22
N ASP A 221 28.65 4.62 6.25
CA ASP A 221 28.46 5.70 5.26
C ASP A 221 28.41 5.18 3.81
N CYS A 222 27.90 3.96 3.60
CA CYS A 222 27.82 3.35 2.28
C CYS A 222 26.46 3.63 1.61
N THR A 223 26.48 3.79 0.29
CA THR A 223 25.28 3.82 -0.55
C THR A 223 25.16 2.52 -1.34
N ILE A 224 24.06 1.79 -1.16
CA ILE A 224 23.74 0.55 -1.88
C ILE A 224 22.46 0.80 -2.65
N SER A 225 22.56 1.08 -3.94
CA SER A 225 21.40 1.52 -4.71
C SER A 225 21.22 0.94 -6.10
N GLN A 226 19.98 0.86 -6.59
CA GLN A 226 19.68 0.40 -7.95
C GLN A 226 20.25 -1.00 -8.26
N ASN A 227 20.45 -1.84 -7.24
CA ASN A 227 20.91 -3.21 -7.44
C ASN A 227 19.72 -4.15 -7.56
N SER A 228 19.88 -5.20 -8.37
CA SER A 228 18.82 -6.16 -8.64
C SER A 228 19.27 -7.60 -8.38
N ALA A 229 18.37 -8.41 -7.82
CA ALA A 229 18.56 -9.85 -7.69
C ALA A 229 17.33 -10.62 -8.19
N ASN A 230 17.50 -11.62 -9.04
CA ASN A 230 16.36 -12.41 -9.53
C ASN A 230 15.68 -13.25 -8.43
N SER A 231 16.37 -13.53 -7.32
CA SER A 231 15.80 -14.27 -6.17
C SER A 231 15.66 -13.40 -4.92
N SER A 232 16.72 -13.11 -4.17
CA SER A 232 16.56 -12.44 -2.87
C SER A 232 17.71 -11.52 -2.51
N GLY A 233 17.41 -10.47 -1.76
CA GLY A 233 18.38 -9.46 -1.36
C GLY A 233 18.86 -8.64 -2.56
N GLY A 234 18.00 -7.77 -3.08
CA GLY A 234 18.37 -6.89 -4.19
C GLY A 234 19.58 -6.03 -3.83
N GLY A 235 19.52 -5.37 -2.68
CA GLY A 235 20.64 -4.68 -2.07
C GLY A 235 21.60 -5.64 -1.38
N ILE A 236 21.16 -6.30 -0.31
CA ILE A 236 22.00 -7.13 0.57
C ILE A 236 21.36 -8.50 0.79
N TYR A 237 22.17 -9.56 0.71
CA TYR A 237 21.79 -10.91 1.09
C TYR A 237 22.65 -11.43 2.24
N CYS A 238 22.01 -11.95 3.30
CA CYS A 238 22.68 -12.52 4.46
C CYS A 238 22.21 -13.95 4.74
N TYR A 239 23.17 -14.88 4.85
CA TYR A 239 22.93 -16.23 5.33
C TYR A 239 23.96 -16.58 6.41
N GLU A 240 23.49 -16.86 7.62
CA GLU A 240 24.33 -17.10 8.81
C GLU A 240 25.36 -15.96 9.00
N ALA A 241 24.91 -14.71 8.77
CA ALA A 241 25.74 -13.53 8.60
C ALA A 241 25.11 -12.33 9.32
N SER A 242 25.86 -11.67 10.19
CA SER A 242 25.34 -10.56 11.02
C SER A 242 26.12 -9.27 10.75
N PRO A 243 25.99 -8.67 9.55
CA PRO A 243 26.66 -7.42 9.25
C PRO A 243 26.20 -6.28 10.17
N ILE A 244 27.08 -5.29 10.35
CA ILE A 244 26.77 -4.04 11.04
C ILE A 244 26.75 -2.92 10.01
N LEU A 245 25.64 -2.20 9.94
CA LEU A 245 25.44 -1.08 9.05
C LEU A 245 25.22 0.19 9.88
N THR A 246 25.98 1.23 9.57
CA THR A 246 25.88 2.52 10.26
C THR A 246 25.81 3.63 9.24
N ALA A 247 24.80 4.50 9.36
CA ALA A 247 24.59 5.64 8.46
C ALA A 247 24.61 5.26 6.96
N CYS A 248 24.12 4.07 6.63
CA CYS A 248 24.08 3.59 5.25
C CYS A 248 22.73 3.92 4.60
N ALA A 249 22.77 4.23 3.30
CA ALA A 249 21.59 4.39 2.45
C ALA A 249 21.42 3.14 1.58
N ILE A 250 20.28 2.45 1.71
CA ILE A 250 19.94 1.25 0.93
C ILE A 250 18.67 1.58 0.15
N SER A 251 18.82 1.96 -1.12
CA SER A 251 17.71 2.55 -1.87
C SER A 251 17.51 2.02 -3.29
N GLU A 252 16.28 2.04 -3.79
CA GLU A 252 15.98 1.70 -5.20
C GLU A 252 16.45 0.27 -5.60
N ASN A 253 16.59 -0.65 -4.66
CA ASN A 253 16.99 -2.02 -4.96
C ASN A 253 15.76 -2.92 -5.19
N SER A 254 15.88 -3.90 -6.08
CA SER A 254 14.78 -4.79 -6.47
C SER A 254 15.12 -6.27 -6.28
N ALA A 255 14.18 -7.07 -5.77
CA ALA A 255 14.32 -8.53 -5.70
C ALA A 255 13.13 -9.26 -6.35
N GLY A 256 13.40 -10.23 -7.23
CA GLY A 256 12.37 -11.07 -7.86
C GLY A 256 11.67 -12.06 -6.91
N SER A 257 12.04 -12.08 -5.62
CA SER A 257 11.32 -12.85 -4.60
C SER A 257 11.19 -12.10 -3.28
N ARG A 258 12.28 -11.89 -2.53
CA ARG A 258 12.21 -11.41 -1.14
C ARG A 258 13.32 -10.46 -0.76
N GLY A 259 13.01 -9.49 0.10
CA GLY A 259 14.00 -8.55 0.63
C GLY A 259 14.56 -7.66 -0.46
N GLY A 260 13.78 -6.68 -0.92
CA GLY A 260 14.22 -5.76 -1.97
C GLY A 260 15.51 -5.03 -1.56
N ALA A 261 15.49 -4.44 -0.36
CA ALA A 261 16.69 -3.87 0.24
C ALA A 261 17.57 -4.97 0.84
N THR A 262 17.05 -5.75 1.79
CA THR A 262 17.83 -6.78 2.50
C THR A 262 17.03 -8.06 2.72
N TYR A 263 17.65 -9.19 2.39
CA TYR A 263 17.19 -10.51 2.80
C TYR A 263 18.15 -11.09 3.85
N MET A 264 17.61 -11.66 4.93
CA MET A 264 18.41 -12.32 5.97
C MET A 264 17.80 -13.63 6.47
N ARG A 265 18.67 -14.60 6.73
CA ARG A 265 18.31 -15.91 7.30
C ARG A 265 19.34 -16.39 8.32
N TYR A 266 18.87 -16.86 9.48
CA TYR A 266 19.73 -17.30 10.60
C TYR A 266 20.77 -16.24 10.99
N SER A 267 20.36 -14.97 11.00
CA SER A 267 21.24 -13.81 11.02
C SER A 267 20.76 -12.77 12.03
N SER A 268 21.65 -11.92 12.54
CA SER A 268 21.31 -10.88 13.52
C SER A 268 22.00 -9.56 13.18
N PRO A 269 21.73 -8.97 12.01
CA PRO A 269 22.35 -7.71 11.60
C PRO A 269 21.92 -6.54 12.48
N VAL A 270 22.77 -5.52 12.53
CA VAL A 270 22.49 -4.25 13.21
C VAL A 270 22.43 -3.14 12.17
N PHE A 271 21.35 -2.36 12.19
CA PHE A 271 21.19 -1.15 11.42
C PHE A 271 21.11 0.02 12.41
N ALA A 272 22.01 0.99 12.27
CA ALA A 272 22.05 2.18 13.11
C ALA A 272 22.06 3.43 12.23
N GLY A 273 21.08 4.32 12.38
CA GLY A 273 20.98 5.55 11.58
C GLY A 273 20.85 5.29 10.07
N CYS A 274 20.37 4.12 9.67
CA CYS A 274 20.31 3.74 8.26
C CYS A 274 19.00 4.19 7.61
N THR A 275 19.07 4.55 6.33
CA THR A 275 17.89 4.84 5.50
C THR A 275 17.66 3.71 4.52
N ILE A 276 16.47 3.13 4.52
CA ILE A 276 16.04 2.02 3.68
C ILE A 276 14.81 2.49 2.90
N SER A 277 15.02 2.88 1.66
CA SER A 277 14.00 3.62 0.90
C SER A 277 13.77 3.13 -0.53
N GLU A 278 12.53 3.16 -1.01
CA GLU A 278 12.24 2.90 -2.44
C GLU A 278 12.67 1.52 -2.94
N ASN A 279 12.75 0.52 -2.06
CA ASN A 279 13.10 -0.84 -2.47
C ASN A 279 11.84 -1.66 -2.77
N SER A 280 11.96 -2.62 -3.68
CA SER A 280 10.85 -3.47 -4.11
C SER A 280 11.17 -4.96 -4.06
N ALA A 281 10.19 -5.77 -3.68
CA ALA A 281 10.25 -7.22 -3.80
C ALA A 281 8.94 -7.76 -4.37
N ASP A 282 9.01 -8.74 -5.27
CA ASP A 282 7.82 -9.30 -5.92
C ASP A 282 6.92 -10.10 -4.96
N TYR A 283 7.40 -10.52 -3.79
CA TYR A 283 6.59 -11.26 -2.80
C TYR A 283 6.68 -10.66 -1.41
N ASP A 284 7.76 -10.88 -0.65
CA ASP A 284 7.79 -10.56 0.77
C ASP A 284 8.94 -9.62 1.14
N GLY A 285 8.66 -8.61 1.98
CA GLY A 285 9.67 -7.74 2.55
C GLY A 285 10.26 -6.76 1.53
N GLY A 286 9.48 -5.78 1.08
CA GLY A 286 9.92 -4.77 0.11
C GLY A 286 11.21 -4.09 0.56
N GLY A 287 11.22 -3.60 1.80
CA GLY A 287 12.44 -3.17 2.47
C GLY A 287 13.25 -4.39 2.92
N ILE A 288 12.78 -5.06 3.97
CA ILE A 288 13.55 -6.11 4.64
C ILE A 288 12.73 -7.38 4.80
N TYR A 289 13.34 -8.51 4.47
CA TYR A 289 12.83 -9.83 4.82
C TYR A 289 13.77 -10.52 5.82
N ALA A 290 13.26 -10.85 7.00
CA ALA A 290 14.01 -11.55 8.05
C ALA A 290 13.34 -12.87 8.42
N THR A 291 14.10 -13.97 8.31
CA THR A 291 13.62 -15.30 8.72
C THR A 291 14.56 -16.00 9.69
N ASN A 292 14.03 -16.53 10.79
CA ASN A 292 14.83 -17.17 11.85
C ASN A 292 16.00 -16.27 12.29
N SER A 293 15.73 -14.98 12.42
CA SER A 293 16.74 -13.92 12.50
C SER A 293 16.34 -12.89 13.55
N ASP A 294 17.35 -12.24 14.12
CA ASP A 294 17.19 -11.30 15.23
C ASP A 294 17.77 -9.92 14.92
N PRO A 295 17.20 -9.18 13.95
CA PRO A 295 17.73 -7.87 13.56
C PRO A 295 17.47 -6.78 14.62
N ILE A 296 18.41 -5.85 14.73
CA ILE A 296 18.30 -4.65 15.57
C ILE A 296 18.28 -3.42 14.66
N PHE A 297 17.30 -2.55 14.88
CA PHE A 297 17.16 -1.25 14.23
C PHE A 297 17.20 -0.15 15.29
N ASP A 298 18.12 0.78 15.11
CA ASP A 298 18.34 1.92 16.00
C ASP A 298 18.33 3.20 15.14
N ASP A 299 17.38 4.10 15.42
CA ASP A 299 17.22 5.37 14.71
C ASP A 299 17.19 5.22 13.17
N CYS A 300 16.52 4.20 12.67
CA CYS A 300 16.44 3.90 11.24
C CYS A 300 15.19 4.48 10.58
N LEU A 301 15.33 4.83 9.30
CA LEU A 301 14.25 5.27 8.43
C LEU A 301 13.92 4.16 7.42
N VAL A 302 12.70 3.63 7.43
CA VAL A 302 12.23 2.60 6.49
C VAL A 302 11.03 3.15 5.73
N ILE A 303 11.23 3.63 4.50
CA ILE A 303 10.21 4.41 3.80
C ILE A 303 9.99 4.02 2.34
N ARG A 304 8.75 4.14 1.85
CA ARG A 304 8.42 3.98 0.42
C ARG A 304 8.87 2.64 -0.18
N ASN A 305 8.92 1.59 0.62
CA ASN A 305 9.24 0.24 0.13
C ASN A 305 7.96 -0.52 -0.23
N ARG A 306 8.03 -1.43 -1.21
CA ARG A 306 6.87 -2.13 -1.77
C ARG A 306 7.06 -3.64 -1.89
N SER A 307 6.04 -4.42 -1.52
CA SER A 307 5.96 -5.87 -1.78
C SER A 307 4.52 -6.39 -1.74
N ASP A 308 4.30 -7.71 -1.90
CA ASP A 308 2.97 -8.31 -1.66
C ASP A 308 2.65 -8.36 -0.17
N ALA A 309 3.61 -8.78 0.68
CA ALA A 309 3.45 -8.75 2.14
C ALA A 309 4.66 -8.10 2.83
N GLY A 310 4.42 -7.34 3.90
CA GLY A 310 5.49 -6.69 4.66
C GLY A 310 6.21 -5.61 3.85
N GLY A 311 5.49 -4.58 3.41
CA GLY A 311 6.03 -3.54 2.51
C GLY A 311 7.34 -2.95 3.04
N GLY A 312 7.34 -2.55 4.31
CA GLY A 312 8.56 -2.17 5.04
C GLY A 312 9.36 -3.38 5.50
N LEU A 313 8.83 -4.11 6.48
CA LEU A 313 9.51 -5.22 7.16
C LEU A 313 8.63 -6.48 7.16
N TYR A 314 9.20 -7.60 6.70
CA TYR A 314 8.62 -8.92 6.86
C TYR A 314 9.44 -9.75 7.86
N LEU A 315 8.83 -10.11 8.99
CA LEU A 315 9.50 -10.73 10.14
C LEU A 315 8.92 -12.11 10.41
N TRP A 316 9.69 -13.17 10.11
CA TRP A 316 9.26 -14.55 10.26
C TRP A 316 10.12 -15.32 11.23
N ALA A 317 9.56 -15.72 12.38
CA ALA A 317 10.24 -16.51 13.42
C ALA A 317 11.58 -15.91 13.89
N GLY A 318 11.68 -15.46 15.14
CA GLY A 318 12.89 -14.79 15.66
C GLY A 318 12.52 -13.67 16.62
N SER A 319 13.42 -12.70 16.79
CA SER A 319 13.23 -11.55 17.68
C SER A 319 13.76 -10.27 17.04
N SER A 320 12.88 -9.36 16.64
CA SER A 320 13.31 -8.04 16.15
C SER A 320 13.25 -6.99 17.26
N VAL A 321 14.18 -6.04 17.23
CA VAL A 321 14.17 -4.87 18.12
C VAL A 321 14.24 -3.61 17.29
N LEU A 322 13.29 -2.70 17.51
CA LEU A 322 13.24 -1.39 16.87
C LEU A 322 13.23 -0.31 17.96
N THR A 323 14.12 0.66 17.86
CA THR A 323 14.21 1.79 18.79
C THR A 323 14.39 3.07 17.99
N GLY A 324 13.58 4.10 18.26
CA GLY A 324 13.72 5.39 17.57
C GLY A 324 13.43 5.34 16.07
N CYS A 325 12.81 4.27 15.57
CA CYS A 325 12.68 4.05 14.13
C CYS A 325 11.43 4.73 13.56
N THR A 326 11.57 5.25 12.34
CA THR A 326 10.45 5.74 11.52
C THR A 326 10.17 4.75 10.39
N ILE A 327 8.95 4.22 10.33
CA ILE A 327 8.49 3.31 9.27
C ILE A 327 7.29 3.95 8.58
N ALA A 328 7.49 4.51 7.39
CA ALA A 328 6.46 5.36 6.80
C ALA A 328 6.24 5.11 5.31
N THR A 329 5.00 5.24 4.85
CA THR A 329 4.63 5.16 3.42
C THR A 329 5.08 3.90 2.69
N ASN A 330 5.25 2.79 3.42
CA ASN A 330 5.49 1.50 2.80
C ASN A 330 4.16 0.88 2.36
N ALA A 331 4.19 0.15 1.25
CA ALA A 331 3.02 -0.45 0.64
C ALA A 331 3.17 -1.97 0.53
N ALA A 332 2.21 -2.70 1.08
CA ALA A 332 1.99 -4.10 0.78
C ALA A 332 0.74 -4.23 -0.11
N TYR A 333 0.71 -5.16 -1.05
CA TYR A 333 -0.55 -5.44 -1.76
C TYR A 333 -1.53 -6.22 -0.89
N ASP A 334 -1.06 -7.21 -0.15
CA ASP A 334 -1.87 -8.08 0.68
C ASP A 334 -1.86 -7.63 2.15
N GLU A 335 -0.74 -7.78 2.85
CA GLU A 335 -0.74 -7.70 4.32
C GLU A 335 0.48 -7.00 4.91
N GLY A 336 0.29 -6.25 5.99
CA GLY A 336 1.37 -5.68 6.79
C GLY A 336 2.12 -4.58 6.02
N GLY A 337 1.48 -3.43 5.80
CA GLY A 337 2.04 -2.34 5.00
C GLY A 337 3.40 -1.89 5.52
N ALA A 338 3.47 -1.59 6.82
CA ALA A 338 4.73 -1.30 7.50
C ALA A 338 5.43 -2.59 7.95
N ILE A 339 4.75 -3.43 8.74
CA ILE A 339 5.32 -4.63 9.35
C ILE A 339 4.36 -5.81 9.21
N TYR A 340 4.88 -6.92 8.68
CA TYR A 340 4.27 -8.24 8.79
C TYR A 340 5.01 -9.07 9.85
N ASN A 341 4.31 -9.45 10.93
CA ASN A 341 4.88 -10.22 12.04
C ASN A 341 4.31 -11.65 12.06
N ALA A 342 5.16 -12.66 11.82
CA ALA A 342 4.75 -14.04 11.57
C ALA A 342 5.41 -15.07 12.50
N PHE A 343 4.71 -16.20 12.69
CA PHE A 343 5.26 -17.46 13.23
C PHE A 343 6.03 -17.29 14.55
N GLN A 344 5.39 -16.64 15.52
CA GLN A 344 5.91 -16.45 16.88
C GLN A 344 7.13 -15.50 16.99
N ASN A 345 7.37 -14.61 16.01
CA ASN A 345 8.39 -13.59 16.19
C ASN A 345 8.06 -12.70 17.41
N THR A 346 9.06 -12.46 18.27
CA THR A 346 8.95 -11.56 19.43
C THR A 346 9.53 -10.20 19.05
N GLN A 347 8.70 -9.35 18.45
CA GLN A 347 9.08 -8.00 18.12
C GLN A 347 8.97 -7.08 19.33
N ALA A 348 10.00 -6.28 19.58
CA ALA A 348 9.98 -5.22 20.56
C ALA A 348 10.19 -3.87 19.89
N MET A 349 9.30 -2.91 20.17
CA MET A 349 9.36 -1.56 19.65
C MET A 349 9.27 -0.56 20.80
N ASP A 350 10.21 0.37 20.85
CA ASP A 350 10.20 1.52 21.75
C ASP A 350 10.43 2.79 20.93
N LYS A 351 9.66 3.85 21.19
CA LYS A 351 9.86 5.15 20.53
C LYS A 351 9.89 5.07 19.01
N CYS A 352 8.95 4.34 18.42
CA CYS A 352 8.86 4.22 16.97
C CYS A 352 7.68 5.05 16.45
N THR A 353 7.80 5.62 15.26
CA THR A 353 6.70 6.25 14.54
C THR A 353 6.40 5.43 13.28
N ILE A 354 5.18 4.88 13.19
CA ILE A 354 4.70 4.14 12.02
C ILE A 354 3.54 4.92 11.41
N VAL A 355 3.73 5.46 10.20
CA VAL A 355 2.76 6.40 9.63
C VAL A 355 2.54 6.23 8.12
N GLY A 356 1.28 6.35 7.67
CA GLY A 356 1.00 6.46 6.23
C GLY A 356 1.24 5.19 5.42
N ASN A 357 1.38 4.02 6.05
CA ASN A 357 1.61 2.74 5.39
C ASN A 357 0.29 2.10 4.95
N THR A 358 0.33 1.33 3.85
CA THR A 358 -0.86 0.77 3.21
C THR A 358 -0.72 -0.73 2.96
N ALA A 359 -1.80 -1.48 3.19
CA ALA A 359 -1.96 -2.88 2.80
C ALA A 359 -3.43 -3.18 2.51
N SER A 360 -3.78 -4.36 1.98
CA SER A 360 -5.18 -4.82 2.02
C SER A 360 -5.63 -5.22 3.44
N ILE A 361 -4.70 -5.66 4.28
CA ILE A 361 -4.94 -6.07 5.68
C ILE A 361 -3.77 -5.61 6.56
N GLY A 362 -4.05 -4.94 7.69
CA GLY A 362 -3.04 -4.44 8.64
C GLY A 362 -2.04 -3.43 8.03
N GLY A 363 -2.40 -2.15 8.03
CA GLY A 363 -1.60 -1.09 7.42
C GLY A 363 -0.28 -0.86 8.15
N ALA A 364 -0.33 -0.67 9.47
CA ALA A 364 0.88 -0.51 10.26
C ALA A 364 1.49 -1.87 10.62
N ILE A 365 0.79 -2.67 11.43
CA ILE A 365 1.29 -3.97 11.88
C ILE A 365 0.23 -5.06 11.65
N TYR A 366 0.58 -6.08 10.87
CA TYR A 366 -0.20 -7.31 10.75
C TYR A 366 0.42 -8.42 11.61
N VAL A 367 -0.37 -9.00 12.52
CA VAL A 367 0.09 -10.01 13.49
C VAL A 367 -0.48 -11.39 13.17
N ARG A 368 0.40 -12.28 12.71
CA ARG A 368 0.14 -13.70 12.42
C ARG A 368 0.96 -14.62 13.33
N GLY A 369 0.76 -14.43 14.62
CA GLY A 369 1.41 -15.18 15.71
C GLY A 369 2.37 -14.30 16.52
N GLY A 370 2.79 -14.80 17.68
CA GLY A 370 3.69 -14.05 18.57
C GLY A 370 3.00 -13.02 19.46
N THR A 371 3.80 -12.20 20.13
CA THR A 371 3.36 -11.17 21.07
C THR A 371 4.22 -9.92 20.89
N PRO A 372 4.04 -9.17 19.78
CA PRO A 372 4.78 -7.93 19.60
C PRO A 372 4.50 -6.97 20.75
N THR A 373 5.53 -6.31 21.27
CA THR A 373 5.44 -5.32 22.34
C THR A 373 5.73 -3.93 21.80
N LEU A 374 4.80 -3.00 21.99
CA LEU A 374 4.96 -1.58 21.64
C LEU A 374 4.91 -0.73 22.90
N THR A 375 5.86 0.18 23.06
CA THR A 375 5.84 1.20 24.12
C THR A 375 6.35 2.53 23.59
N ASN A 376 5.80 3.65 24.07
CA ASN A 376 6.22 5.00 23.66
C ASN A 376 6.16 5.23 22.16
N SER A 377 5.26 4.58 21.42
CA SER A 377 5.24 4.64 19.95
C SER A 377 4.01 5.36 19.43
N ILE A 378 4.08 5.84 18.18
CA ILE A 378 2.95 6.42 17.46
C ILE A 378 2.63 5.54 16.24
N LEU A 379 1.38 5.09 16.13
CA LEU A 379 0.80 4.43 14.96
C LEU A 379 -0.36 5.29 14.46
N TRP A 380 -0.19 5.91 13.31
CA TRP A 380 -1.13 6.91 12.82
C TRP A 380 -1.28 6.88 11.30
N ALA A 381 -2.49 7.11 10.78
CA ALA A 381 -2.77 7.23 9.36
C ALA A 381 -2.32 6.02 8.51
N ASN A 382 -2.42 4.80 9.05
CA ASN A 382 -2.13 3.57 8.31
C ASN A 382 -3.43 2.85 7.89
N ALA A 383 -3.51 2.30 6.67
CA ALA A 383 -4.70 1.56 6.21
C ALA A 383 -4.46 0.09 5.90
N PRO A 384 -5.47 -0.76 6.20
CA PRO A 384 -6.83 -0.39 6.64
C PRO A 384 -6.95 -0.10 8.14
N ARG A 385 -5.98 -0.54 8.95
CA ARG A 385 -5.96 -0.38 10.40
C ARG A 385 -4.52 -0.26 10.89
N GLU A 386 -4.37 0.34 12.07
CA GLU A 386 -3.07 0.45 12.74
C GLU A 386 -2.49 -0.91 13.13
N ILE A 387 -3.28 -1.74 13.81
CA ILE A 387 -2.88 -3.09 14.21
C ILE A 387 -4.00 -4.06 13.84
N ASP A 388 -3.63 -5.10 13.10
CA ASP A 388 -4.54 -6.19 12.72
C ASP A 388 -4.01 -7.53 13.27
N ILE A 389 -4.91 -8.34 13.81
CA ILE A 389 -4.58 -9.58 14.51
C ILE A 389 -5.30 -10.74 13.83
N TYR A 390 -4.56 -11.49 13.01
CA TYR A 390 -5.00 -12.81 12.57
C TYR A 390 -4.85 -13.85 13.69
N SER A 391 -3.72 -13.81 14.41
CA SER A 391 -3.47 -14.64 15.58
C SER A 391 -2.36 -14.04 16.45
N GLY A 392 -2.36 -14.29 17.76
CA GLY A 392 -1.37 -13.74 18.69
C GLY A 392 -1.98 -12.78 19.70
N ALA A 393 -1.12 -12.07 20.43
CA ALA A 393 -1.54 -11.11 21.46
C ALA A 393 -0.54 -9.95 21.57
N PRO A 394 -0.68 -8.89 20.74
CA PRO A 394 0.13 -7.68 20.89
C PRO A 394 -0.08 -7.05 22.27
N LEU A 395 1.01 -6.56 22.87
CA LEU A 395 1.00 -5.79 24.12
C LEU A 395 1.43 -4.36 23.82
N VAL A 396 0.48 -3.43 23.92
CA VAL A 396 0.71 -2.01 23.62
C VAL A 396 0.48 -1.21 24.90
N THR A 397 1.46 -0.39 25.30
CA THR A 397 1.35 0.47 26.49
C THR A 397 2.03 1.80 26.27
N TYR A 398 1.47 2.90 26.77
CA TYR A 398 2.02 4.25 26.63
C TYR A 398 2.32 4.62 25.17
N SER A 399 1.42 4.29 24.26
CA SER A 399 1.52 4.60 22.84
C SER A 399 0.29 5.34 22.33
N ASP A 400 0.46 6.11 21.26
CA ASP A 400 -0.63 6.77 20.54
C ASP A 400 -1.02 5.93 19.33
N ILE A 401 -2.27 5.47 19.30
CA ILE A 401 -2.77 4.56 18.25
C ILE A 401 -4.09 5.11 17.71
N GLU A 402 -4.12 5.46 16.43
CA GLU A 402 -5.33 5.96 15.76
C GLU A 402 -6.49 4.96 15.88
N GLY A 403 -7.65 5.46 16.28
CA GLY A 403 -8.85 4.64 16.51
C GLY A 403 -8.85 3.91 17.86
N GLY A 404 -7.81 4.11 18.66
CA GLY A 404 -7.66 3.64 20.02
C GLY A 404 -7.21 2.18 20.16
N TRP A 405 -6.39 1.93 21.18
CA TRP A 405 -5.95 0.58 21.52
C TRP A 405 -5.97 0.30 23.02
N PRO A 406 -6.52 -0.84 23.48
CA PRO A 406 -6.56 -1.16 24.90
C PRO A 406 -5.15 -1.37 25.47
N GLY A 407 -4.81 -0.62 26.52
CA GLY A 407 -3.52 -0.73 27.18
C GLY A 407 -3.29 0.40 28.18
N LYS A 408 -2.36 0.19 29.12
CA LYS A 408 -2.05 1.21 30.12
C LYS A 408 -1.36 2.40 29.46
N GLY A 409 -1.91 3.59 29.64
CA GLY A 409 -1.29 4.85 29.19
C GLY A 409 -1.40 5.10 27.69
N ASN A 410 -2.12 4.26 26.94
CA ASN A 410 -2.36 4.52 25.53
C ASN A 410 -3.31 5.70 25.36
N ILE A 411 -3.11 6.45 24.28
CA ILE A 411 -3.96 7.56 23.85
C ILE A 411 -4.40 7.35 22.40
N ASP A 412 -5.38 8.14 21.97
CA ASP A 412 -5.91 8.22 20.60
C ASP A 412 -6.16 9.71 20.35
N ALA A 413 -5.11 10.41 19.94
CA ALA A 413 -5.15 11.85 19.71
C ALA A 413 -4.24 12.21 18.54
N ASP A 414 -4.61 13.23 17.78
CA ASP A 414 -3.79 13.72 16.66
C ASP A 414 -2.36 14.03 17.16
N PRO A 415 -1.32 13.37 16.62
CA PRO A 415 0.06 13.57 17.05
C PRO A 415 0.59 14.99 16.78
N LEU A 416 -0.02 15.76 15.88
CA LEU A 416 0.44 17.09 15.48
C LEU A 416 1.89 17.09 14.94
N PHE A 417 2.15 16.30 13.91
CA PHE A 417 3.45 16.28 13.24
C PHE A 417 3.74 17.62 12.52
N CYS A 418 4.99 18.08 12.58
CA CYS A 418 5.47 19.37 12.05
C CYS A 418 5.67 19.39 10.52
N ASP A 419 6.21 18.31 9.96
CA ASP A 419 6.74 18.28 8.58
C ASP A 419 6.02 17.29 7.65
N VAL A 420 4.84 16.79 8.05
CA VAL A 420 3.98 15.97 7.16
C VAL A 420 3.50 16.76 5.94
N VAL A 421 3.77 18.07 5.90
CA VAL A 421 3.02 18.97 5.06
C VAL A 421 3.29 18.81 3.58
N CYS A 422 4.36 18.14 3.13
CA CYS A 422 4.64 17.95 1.69
C CYS A 422 5.14 16.54 1.33
N GLY A 423 4.70 15.51 2.05
CA GLY A 423 5.10 14.13 1.77
C GLY A 423 6.54 13.76 2.19
N ALA A 424 7.22 14.64 2.93
CA ALA A 424 8.44 14.33 3.65
C ALA A 424 8.08 13.46 4.88
N PHE A 425 8.63 12.25 4.93
CA PHE A 425 8.45 11.31 6.07
C PHE A 425 9.78 10.99 6.76
N ASP A 426 10.82 11.74 6.41
CA ASP A 426 12.16 11.71 6.98
C ASP A 426 12.33 12.67 8.16
N ASP A 427 11.37 13.57 8.41
CA ASP A 427 11.23 14.37 9.63
C ASP A 427 9.76 14.34 10.11
N LEU A 428 9.50 13.70 11.24
CA LEU A 428 8.15 13.64 11.84
C LEU A 428 8.16 14.25 13.24
N GLY A 429 8.93 15.33 13.42
CA GLY A 429 8.96 16.12 14.64
C GLY A 429 7.56 16.54 15.11
N LEU A 430 7.38 16.69 16.42
CA LEU A 430 6.08 17.00 17.04
C LEU A 430 5.93 18.50 17.33
N ALA A 431 4.72 19.02 17.20
CA ALA A 431 4.38 20.38 17.62
C ALA A 431 4.44 20.54 19.15
N ALA A 432 4.71 21.76 19.63
CA ALA A 432 4.89 22.05 21.06
C ALA A 432 3.68 21.76 21.97
N ASP A 433 2.45 21.65 21.44
CA ASP A 433 1.25 21.19 22.19
C ASP A 433 0.80 19.77 21.82
N SER A 434 1.64 19.02 21.11
CA SER A 434 1.36 17.63 20.76
C SER A 434 0.99 16.84 22.02
N PRO A 435 -0.10 16.06 21.98
CA PRO A 435 -0.49 15.19 23.09
C PRO A 435 0.53 14.06 23.34
N CYS A 436 1.42 13.80 22.38
CA CYS A 436 2.46 12.77 22.47
C CYS A 436 3.67 13.20 23.33
N LEU A 437 3.88 14.51 23.54
CA LEU A 437 5.02 15.03 24.30
C LEU A 437 4.87 14.75 25.80
N GLY A 438 5.85 14.06 26.38
CA GLY A 438 5.90 13.68 27.80
C GLY A 438 4.81 12.72 28.28
N ALA A 439 3.97 12.19 27.39
CA ALA A 439 2.85 11.31 27.73
C ALA A 439 3.25 9.83 27.89
N GLY A 440 4.43 9.46 27.40
CA GLY A 440 4.96 8.11 27.41
C GLY A 440 5.33 7.59 28.80
N PHE A 441 5.74 6.33 28.84
CA PHE A 441 6.25 5.68 30.04
C PHE A 441 7.39 6.49 30.65
N ALA A 442 7.32 6.73 31.96
CA ALA A 442 8.27 7.54 32.71
C ALA A 442 8.42 8.99 32.22
N GLY A 443 7.41 9.54 31.52
CA GLY A 443 7.42 10.90 31.00
C GLY A 443 8.26 11.07 29.73
N ALA A 444 8.52 9.97 29.01
CA ALA A 444 9.12 10.03 27.68
C ALA A 444 8.12 10.61 26.65
N ASP A 445 8.64 11.16 25.56
CA ASP A 445 7.82 11.45 24.38
C ASP A 445 7.43 10.14 23.68
N MET A 446 6.22 10.10 23.12
CA MET A 446 5.81 9.01 22.23
C MET A 446 6.29 9.30 20.81
N GLY A 447 6.71 8.26 20.07
CA GLY A 447 7.23 8.36 18.72
C GLY A 447 8.76 8.42 18.63
N ALA A 448 9.27 8.41 17.41
CA ALA A 448 10.70 8.48 17.09
C ALA A 448 11.28 9.90 17.27
N TRP A 449 10.42 10.91 17.27
CA TRP A 449 10.82 12.32 17.26
C TRP A 449 10.29 13.06 18.49
N GLY A 450 11.05 14.07 18.92
CA GLY A 450 10.62 14.99 19.99
C GLY A 450 9.95 16.25 19.45
N GLU A 451 9.87 17.28 20.29
CA GLU A 451 9.39 18.61 19.87
C GLU A 451 10.31 19.20 18.79
N ALA A 452 9.74 19.60 17.65
CA ALA A 452 10.48 20.17 16.52
C ALA A 452 9.97 21.55 16.07
N CYS A 453 8.71 21.90 16.36
CA CYS A 453 8.13 23.18 15.93
C CYS A 453 7.23 23.83 16.99
N ALA A 454 7.26 25.17 17.01
CA ALA A 454 6.42 25.98 17.88
C ALA A 454 5.04 26.23 17.26
N LEU A 455 4.05 26.52 18.11
CA LEU A 455 2.66 26.72 17.68
C LEU A 455 2.35 28.11 17.12
N PRO A 456 1.31 28.19 16.26
CA PRO A 456 0.72 27.10 15.47
C PRO A 456 1.61 26.79 14.27
N ILE A 457 1.63 25.53 13.81
CA ILE A 457 2.01 25.27 12.42
C ILE A 457 0.89 25.89 11.60
N GLU A 458 1.07 27.11 11.08
CA GLU A 458 0.24 27.48 9.93
C GLU A 458 0.68 26.52 8.82
N PRO A 459 -0.22 25.71 8.25
CA PRO A 459 0.14 24.95 7.06
C PRO A 459 0.68 25.98 6.05
N PRO A 460 1.73 25.64 5.27
CA PRO A 460 2.14 26.48 4.16
C PRO A 460 0.89 26.83 3.35
N GLU A 461 0.80 28.08 2.89
CA GLU A 461 -0.39 28.56 2.17
C GLU A 461 -0.73 27.56 1.06
N ALA A 462 -1.95 26.99 1.12
CA ALA A 462 -2.41 26.00 0.16
C ALA A 462 -2.21 26.52 -1.27
N LEU A 463 -1.41 25.80 -2.04
CA LEU A 463 -1.01 26.19 -3.38
C LEU A 463 -2.03 25.69 -4.41
N VAL A 464 -2.06 26.38 -5.55
CA VAL A 464 -2.75 25.90 -6.75
C VAL A 464 -1.68 25.42 -7.73
N LEU A 465 -1.60 24.11 -7.91
CA LEU A 465 -0.69 23.42 -8.83
C LEU A 465 -1.42 23.19 -10.16
N GLU A 466 -0.99 23.87 -11.23
CA GLU A 466 -1.70 23.85 -12.50
C GLU A 466 -1.16 22.79 -13.48
N VAL A 467 -2.04 21.96 -14.03
CA VAL A 467 -1.72 20.95 -15.05
C VAL A 467 -2.43 21.33 -16.37
N PRO A 468 -1.72 21.47 -17.50
CA PRO A 468 -0.30 21.19 -17.71
C PRO A 468 0.62 22.42 -17.55
N ALA A 469 0.12 23.55 -17.06
CA ALA A 469 0.81 24.84 -17.15
C ALA A 469 2.09 24.92 -16.30
N GLN A 470 2.08 24.31 -15.11
CA GLN A 470 3.21 24.21 -14.20
C GLN A 470 3.80 22.79 -14.19
N TYR A 471 2.93 21.78 -14.20
CA TYR A 471 3.30 20.37 -14.17
C TYR A 471 2.94 19.68 -15.48
N ALA A 472 3.84 18.90 -16.05
CA ALA A 472 3.56 18.17 -17.30
C ALA A 472 2.49 17.08 -17.14
N THR A 473 2.32 16.53 -15.93
CA THR A 473 1.42 15.42 -15.63
C THR A 473 0.73 15.63 -14.28
N ILE A 474 -0.43 14.98 -14.09
CA ILE A 474 -1.16 15.00 -12.83
C ILE A 474 -0.36 14.30 -11.73
N GLY A 475 0.28 13.17 -12.05
CA GLY A 475 1.11 12.42 -11.11
C GLY A 475 2.28 13.24 -10.55
N ALA A 476 2.91 14.08 -11.38
CA ALA A 476 3.99 14.97 -10.94
C ALA A 476 3.47 16.11 -10.04
N ALA A 477 2.26 16.61 -10.27
CA ALA A 477 1.64 17.57 -9.37
C ALA A 477 1.29 16.91 -8.02
N LEU A 478 0.79 15.67 -8.05
CA LEU A 478 0.46 14.91 -6.84
C LEU A 478 1.69 14.59 -5.98
N SER A 479 2.84 14.29 -6.60
CA SER A 479 4.08 14.02 -5.85
C SER A 479 4.63 15.23 -5.11
N ASP A 480 4.36 16.43 -5.64
CA ASP A 480 4.82 17.70 -5.06
C ASP A 480 3.76 18.35 -4.13
N ALA A 481 2.53 17.81 -4.12
CA ALA A 481 1.41 18.42 -3.41
C ALA A 481 1.54 18.31 -1.89
N CYS A 482 1.22 19.42 -1.23
CA CYS A 482 1.22 19.60 0.21
C CYS A 482 -0.21 19.58 0.80
N ASP A 483 -0.34 19.53 2.14
CA ASP A 483 -1.66 19.49 2.79
C ASP A 483 -2.57 20.64 2.36
N ASN A 484 -3.77 20.28 1.86
CA ASN A 484 -4.79 21.16 1.27
C ASN A 484 -4.47 21.78 -0.08
N ASP A 485 -3.38 21.40 -0.75
CA ASP A 485 -3.11 21.91 -2.09
C ASP A 485 -4.23 21.55 -3.06
N THR A 486 -4.43 22.43 -4.03
CA THR A 486 -5.36 22.23 -5.13
C THR A 486 -4.58 21.91 -6.39
N ILE A 487 -4.83 20.74 -6.97
CA ILE A 487 -4.35 20.40 -8.31
C ILE A 487 -5.45 20.77 -9.30
N LEU A 488 -5.18 21.81 -10.08
CA LEU A 488 -6.11 22.39 -11.04
C LEU A 488 -5.80 21.90 -12.45
N ILE A 489 -6.68 21.05 -13.00
CA ILE A 489 -6.49 20.39 -14.28
C ILE A 489 -7.24 21.15 -15.38
N ALA A 490 -6.51 21.57 -16.41
CA ALA A 490 -7.09 22.18 -17.60
C ALA A 490 -7.76 21.14 -18.52
N PRO A 491 -8.76 21.54 -19.33
CA PRO A 491 -9.34 20.66 -20.34
C PRO A 491 -8.28 20.02 -21.25
N GLY A 492 -8.37 18.70 -21.39
CA GLY A 492 -7.39 17.86 -22.07
C GLY A 492 -7.64 16.38 -21.78
N THR A 493 -6.96 15.51 -22.53
CA THR A 493 -6.94 14.07 -22.26
C THR A 493 -5.57 13.69 -21.71
N TYR A 494 -5.55 13.20 -20.48
CA TYR A 494 -4.37 12.79 -19.74
C TYR A 494 -4.36 11.27 -19.64
N VAL A 495 -3.44 10.61 -20.34
CA VAL A 495 -3.27 9.16 -20.27
C VAL A 495 -2.32 8.85 -19.11
N GLU A 496 -2.90 8.69 -17.93
CA GLU A 496 -2.20 8.48 -16.66
C GLU A 496 -2.98 7.46 -15.83
N SER A 497 -2.27 6.57 -15.15
CA SER A 497 -2.83 5.54 -14.29
C SER A 497 -2.08 5.47 -12.97
N ASP A 498 -2.67 4.79 -11.99
CA ASP A 498 -2.17 4.66 -10.63
C ASP A 498 -1.86 6.02 -9.99
N LEU A 499 -2.73 7.01 -10.24
CA LEU A 499 -2.63 8.33 -9.62
C LEU A 499 -2.97 8.20 -8.13
N GLU A 500 -1.95 8.18 -7.29
CA GLU A 500 -2.08 8.10 -5.84
C GLU A 500 -2.37 9.48 -5.25
N VAL A 501 -3.61 9.70 -4.83
CA VAL A 501 -4.00 10.92 -4.13
C VAL A 501 -3.66 10.74 -2.65
N PRO A 502 -2.68 11.50 -2.11
CA PRO A 502 -2.32 11.37 -0.72
C PRO A 502 -3.46 11.87 0.15
N GLY A 503 -3.67 11.26 1.32
CA GLY A 503 -4.71 11.64 2.28
C GLY A 503 -4.45 12.96 3.02
N LEU A 504 -3.90 13.96 2.34
CA LEU A 504 -3.50 15.27 2.86
C LEU A 504 -4.54 16.35 2.54
N GLY A 505 -5.83 16.02 2.53
CA GLY A 505 -6.89 16.97 2.19
C GLY A 505 -6.80 17.58 0.79
N ILE A 506 -6.11 16.94 -0.16
CA ILE A 506 -5.88 17.44 -1.52
C ILE A 506 -7.21 17.67 -2.27
N VAL A 507 -7.29 18.79 -3.01
CA VAL A 507 -8.39 19.05 -3.95
C VAL A 507 -7.89 18.81 -5.38
N LEU A 508 -8.32 17.72 -6.00
CA LEU A 508 -8.04 17.39 -7.39
C LEU A 508 -9.25 17.78 -8.26
N THR A 509 -9.13 18.84 -9.07
CA THR A 509 -10.30 19.42 -9.75
C THR A 509 -10.04 19.96 -11.16
N GLY A 510 -11.07 19.89 -12.02
CA GLY A 510 -11.10 20.61 -13.29
C GLY A 510 -11.35 22.12 -13.13
N TRP A 511 -11.16 22.90 -14.20
CA TRP A 511 -11.31 24.37 -14.18
C TRP A 511 -12.68 24.89 -13.73
N ASP A 512 -13.74 24.22 -14.16
CA ASP A 512 -15.11 24.48 -13.70
C ASP A 512 -15.79 23.14 -13.48
N PRO A 513 -15.85 22.65 -12.23
CA PRO A 513 -16.35 21.32 -11.97
C PRO A 513 -17.87 21.21 -12.17
N ARG A 514 -18.60 22.31 -12.33
CA ARG A 514 -20.06 22.30 -12.50
C ARG A 514 -20.49 22.47 -13.96
N ASP A 515 -19.58 22.83 -14.85
CA ASP A 515 -19.85 22.95 -16.28
C ASP A 515 -19.63 21.58 -16.97
N PRO A 516 -20.69 20.90 -17.42
CA PRO A 516 -20.57 19.57 -18.03
C PRO A 516 -19.72 19.55 -19.31
N ASP A 517 -19.62 20.68 -20.04
CA ASP A 517 -18.76 20.77 -21.22
C ASP A 517 -17.27 20.79 -20.83
N ILE A 518 -16.95 21.38 -19.68
CA ILE A 518 -15.59 21.39 -19.11
C ILE A 518 -15.25 20.03 -18.50
N VAL A 519 -16.18 19.43 -17.75
CA VAL A 519 -15.99 18.11 -17.15
C VAL A 519 -15.70 17.07 -18.24
N SER A 520 -16.55 17.01 -19.27
CA SER A 520 -16.38 16.06 -20.39
C SER A 520 -15.12 16.30 -21.22
N ALA A 521 -14.60 17.52 -21.24
CA ALA A 521 -13.34 17.86 -21.90
C ALA A 521 -12.10 17.62 -21.03
N THR A 522 -12.26 17.35 -19.74
CA THR A 522 -11.15 17.13 -18.78
C THR A 522 -11.08 15.66 -18.38
N VAL A 523 -10.37 14.87 -19.20
CA VAL A 523 -10.40 13.42 -19.19
C VAL A 523 -9.10 12.83 -18.62
N ILE A 524 -9.21 11.92 -17.67
CA ILE A 524 -8.12 11.05 -17.20
C ILE A 524 -8.40 9.62 -17.67
N ASP A 525 -7.50 9.08 -18.49
CA ASP A 525 -7.60 7.74 -19.10
C ASP A 525 -6.54 6.79 -18.51
N GLY A 526 -6.98 5.76 -17.80
CA GLY A 526 -6.10 4.80 -17.11
C GLY A 526 -5.51 3.69 -17.98
N ALA A 527 -5.81 3.63 -19.28
CA ALA A 527 -5.22 2.68 -20.23
C ALA A 527 -5.17 1.19 -19.76
N GLY A 528 -6.19 0.75 -19.02
CA GLY A 528 -6.38 -0.62 -18.52
C GLY A 528 -5.95 -0.85 -17.06
N ALA A 529 -5.22 0.08 -16.44
CA ALA A 529 -4.86 0.03 -15.02
C ALA A 529 -5.85 0.85 -14.16
N THR A 530 -5.72 0.81 -12.83
CA THR A 530 -6.54 1.66 -11.95
C THR A 530 -6.24 3.13 -12.25
N VAL A 531 -7.26 3.99 -12.40
CA VAL A 531 -7.00 5.40 -12.78
C VAL A 531 -6.56 6.21 -11.57
N ILE A 532 -7.40 6.27 -10.52
CA ILE A 532 -7.16 7.05 -9.30
C ILE A 532 -7.25 6.15 -8.07
N ARG A 533 -6.27 6.28 -7.17
CA ARG A 533 -6.25 5.60 -5.87
C ARG A 533 -6.15 6.62 -4.74
N PHE A 534 -7.15 6.66 -3.87
CA PHE A 534 -7.06 7.45 -2.64
C PHE A 534 -6.29 6.69 -1.58
N LEU A 535 -5.21 7.30 -1.10
CA LEU A 535 -4.44 6.81 0.04
C LEU A 535 -5.09 7.26 1.35
N PRO A 536 -4.79 6.58 2.47
CA PRO A 536 -5.45 6.80 3.76
C PRO A 536 -5.27 8.23 4.24
N ASN A 537 -6.29 8.75 4.93
CA ASN A 537 -6.26 10.11 5.48
C ASN A 537 -5.11 10.25 6.47
N ARG A 538 -4.23 11.21 6.22
CA ARG A 538 -3.10 11.62 7.05
C ARG A 538 -3.36 12.94 7.77
N SER A 539 -4.37 13.69 7.33
CA SER A 539 -4.85 14.88 8.01
C SER A 539 -6.32 14.75 8.38
N SER A 540 -6.79 15.66 9.23
CA SER A 540 -8.20 15.73 9.64
C SER A 540 -9.16 16.10 8.49
N ARG A 541 -8.63 16.44 7.30
CA ARG A 541 -9.41 16.87 6.15
C ARG A 541 -9.48 15.77 5.09
N LYS A 542 -10.65 15.66 4.46
CA LYS A 542 -10.90 14.69 3.40
C LYS A 542 -10.44 15.26 2.07
N CYS A 543 -9.77 14.44 1.26
CA CYS A 543 -9.47 14.80 -0.12
C CYS A 543 -10.76 14.95 -0.93
N THR A 544 -10.71 15.82 -1.94
CA THR A 544 -11.83 16.12 -2.83
C THR A 544 -11.44 15.85 -4.28
N LEU A 545 -12.30 15.13 -5.00
CA LEU A 545 -12.25 14.99 -6.46
C LEU A 545 -13.42 15.75 -7.06
N ALA A 546 -13.19 16.68 -7.98
CA ALA A 546 -14.29 17.47 -8.53
C ALA A 546 -14.18 17.76 -10.03
N GLY A 547 -15.23 17.41 -10.79
CA GLY A 547 -15.40 17.88 -12.16
C GLY A 547 -14.46 17.28 -13.20
N LEU A 548 -14.28 15.96 -13.15
CA LEU A 548 -13.37 15.22 -14.04
C LEU A 548 -14.08 14.04 -14.68
N THR A 549 -13.68 13.69 -15.91
CA THR A 549 -14.06 12.43 -16.56
C THR A 549 -12.96 11.39 -16.36
N ILE A 550 -13.31 10.23 -15.81
CA ILE A 550 -12.38 9.15 -15.43
C ILE A 550 -12.76 7.89 -16.21
N THR A 551 -11.85 7.41 -17.06
CA THR A 551 -12.16 6.39 -18.06
C THR A 551 -11.00 5.46 -18.37
N GLY A 552 -11.28 4.43 -19.18
CA GLY A 552 -10.29 3.55 -19.77
C GLY A 552 -9.50 2.68 -18.78
N GLY A 553 -9.78 2.76 -17.49
CA GLY A 553 -9.08 2.00 -16.46
C GLY A 553 -9.64 0.60 -16.24
N GLY A 554 -8.88 -0.22 -15.52
CA GLY A 554 -9.38 -1.46 -14.92
C GLY A 554 -10.43 -1.14 -13.85
N THR A 555 -10.05 -0.28 -12.91
CA THR A 555 -10.93 0.37 -11.93
C THR A 555 -10.82 1.88 -12.09
N GLY A 556 -11.95 2.59 -12.18
CA GLY A 556 -11.97 4.04 -12.31
C GLY A 556 -11.39 4.72 -11.06
N ILE A 557 -12.03 4.51 -9.91
CA ILE A 557 -11.59 5.07 -8.63
C ILE A 557 -11.51 3.97 -7.57
N GLU A 558 -10.39 3.90 -6.87
CA GLU A 558 -10.20 3.02 -5.72
C GLU A 558 -10.07 3.84 -4.43
N CYS A 559 -10.92 3.53 -3.45
CA CYS A 559 -10.93 4.12 -2.11
C CYS A 559 -10.64 3.03 -1.08
N HIS A 560 -9.40 2.94 -0.60
CA HIS A 560 -8.98 1.94 0.39
C HIS A 560 -8.54 2.61 1.69
N GLY A 561 -9.36 2.55 2.74
CA GLY A 561 -9.09 3.26 4.01
C GLY A 561 -9.18 4.78 3.92
N ALA A 562 -9.64 5.31 2.78
CA ALA A 562 -9.76 6.74 2.51
C ALA A 562 -11.20 7.08 2.13
N SER A 563 -11.78 8.11 2.75
CA SER A 563 -13.19 8.47 2.54
C SER A 563 -13.33 9.86 1.90
N PRO A 564 -12.92 10.03 0.62
CA PRO A 564 -12.93 11.32 -0.06
C PRO A 564 -14.34 11.85 -0.33
N THR A 565 -14.41 13.13 -0.70
CA THR A 565 -15.60 13.73 -1.33
C THR A 565 -15.41 13.73 -2.83
N ILE A 566 -16.39 13.24 -3.59
CA ILE A 566 -16.33 13.15 -5.05
C ILE A 566 -17.55 13.90 -5.59
N GLU A 567 -17.33 14.96 -6.38
CA GLU A 567 -18.41 15.83 -6.83
C GLU A 567 -18.37 16.09 -8.35
N TYR A 568 -19.52 16.02 -9.00
CA TYR A 568 -19.66 16.36 -10.44
C TYR A 568 -18.72 15.59 -11.37
N CYS A 569 -18.26 14.40 -10.97
CA CYS A 569 -17.39 13.56 -11.78
C CYS A 569 -18.21 12.65 -12.71
N THR A 570 -17.62 12.33 -13.86
CA THR A 570 -18.11 11.27 -14.76
C THR A 570 -17.14 10.09 -14.72
N ILE A 571 -17.57 8.95 -14.21
CA ILE A 571 -16.75 7.73 -14.08
C ILE A 571 -17.30 6.72 -15.08
N SER A 572 -16.62 6.54 -16.21
CA SER A 572 -17.23 5.81 -17.32
C SER A 572 -16.30 4.95 -18.15
N GLY A 573 -16.80 3.83 -18.67
CA GLY A 573 -16.06 2.99 -19.62
C GLY A 573 -14.86 2.26 -19.00
N ASN A 574 -14.88 2.01 -17.70
CA ASN A 574 -13.84 1.24 -17.01
C ASN A 574 -14.18 -0.26 -17.03
N ASN A 575 -13.17 -1.12 -17.13
CA ASN A 575 -13.34 -2.56 -17.33
C ASN A 575 -12.47 -3.40 -16.36
N SER A 576 -13.07 -3.90 -15.28
CA SER A 576 -12.36 -4.63 -14.22
C SER A 576 -12.43 -6.15 -14.39
N GLU A 577 -11.30 -6.84 -14.22
CA GLU A 577 -11.26 -8.31 -14.15
C GLU A 577 -11.71 -8.87 -12.78
N TYR A 578 -11.86 -8.01 -11.78
CA TYR A 578 -12.14 -8.42 -10.41
C TYR A 578 -13.47 -7.83 -9.89
N ARG A 579 -13.49 -6.58 -9.43
CA ARG A 579 -14.64 -5.94 -8.76
C ARG A 579 -14.60 -4.43 -8.96
N GLY A 580 -15.76 -3.78 -8.87
CA GLY A 580 -15.86 -2.32 -8.73
C GLY A 580 -15.28 -1.54 -9.91
N ALA A 581 -15.72 -1.82 -11.14
CA ALA A 581 -15.09 -1.22 -12.32
C ALA A 581 -15.19 0.31 -12.34
N GLY A 582 -16.33 0.89 -11.99
CA GLY A 582 -16.43 2.34 -11.82
C GLY A 582 -15.70 2.80 -10.56
N LEU A 583 -16.20 2.37 -9.40
CA LEU A 583 -15.63 2.73 -8.09
C LEU A 583 -15.59 1.52 -7.14
N HIS A 584 -14.47 1.38 -6.43
CA HIS A 584 -14.25 0.34 -5.43
C HIS A 584 -13.99 0.97 -4.04
N CYS A 585 -14.84 0.64 -3.06
CA CYS A 585 -14.68 1.01 -1.66
C CYS A 585 -14.37 -0.20 -0.78
N SER A 586 -13.31 -0.11 0.00
CA SER A 586 -12.96 -1.03 1.09
C SER A 586 -12.43 -0.24 2.29
N TYR A 587 -12.98 -0.54 3.48
CA TYR A 587 -12.75 0.23 4.70
C TYR A 587 -12.95 1.75 4.49
N SER A 588 -13.86 2.15 3.59
CA SER A 588 -14.02 3.53 3.15
C SER A 588 -15.47 3.94 2.94
N SER A 589 -15.82 5.15 3.35
CA SER A 589 -17.18 5.70 3.21
C SER A 589 -17.13 7.03 2.47
N PRO A 590 -16.78 7.04 1.16
CA PRO A 590 -16.75 8.26 0.37
C PRO A 590 -18.14 8.89 0.22
N ALA A 591 -18.16 10.21 0.08
CA ALA A 591 -19.37 10.97 -0.22
C ALA A 591 -19.38 11.35 -1.70
N LEU A 592 -20.43 10.96 -2.44
CA LEU A 592 -20.60 11.26 -3.85
C LEU A 592 -21.75 12.24 -4.04
N ASN A 593 -21.51 13.33 -4.76
CA ASN A 593 -22.52 14.36 -5.06
C ASN A 593 -22.55 14.68 -6.55
N HIS A 594 -23.72 14.59 -7.19
CA HIS A 594 -23.87 14.95 -8.61
C HIS A 594 -22.95 14.18 -9.58
N CYS A 595 -22.54 12.96 -9.23
CA CYS A 595 -21.68 12.13 -10.07
C CYS A 595 -22.50 11.28 -11.05
N THR A 596 -21.89 10.98 -12.20
CA THR A 596 -22.39 10.00 -13.17
C THR A 596 -21.43 8.82 -13.22
N ILE A 597 -21.92 7.61 -12.98
CA ILE A 597 -21.16 6.35 -13.08
C ILE A 597 -21.80 5.53 -14.19
N SER A 598 -21.16 5.42 -15.34
CA SER A 598 -21.80 4.87 -16.55
C SER A 598 -20.94 3.92 -17.37
N ASP A 599 -21.55 2.92 -17.99
CA ASP A 599 -20.86 2.04 -18.96
C ASP A 599 -19.64 1.30 -18.37
N ASN A 600 -19.59 1.10 -17.06
CA ASN A 600 -18.52 0.35 -16.42
C ASN A 600 -18.85 -1.14 -16.39
N THR A 601 -17.87 -1.98 -16.70
CA THR A 601 -18.05 -3.44 -16.85
C THR A 601 -17.10 -4.19 -15.95
N THR A 602 -17.57 -5.24 -15.26
CA THR A 602 -16.70 -6.14 -14.48
C THR A 602 -17.02 -7.61 -14.71
N THR A 603 -16.00 -8.47 -14.67
CA THR A 603 -16.20 -9.93 -14.64
C THR A 603 -16.56 -10.47 -13.26
N GLY A 604 -16.41 -9.68 -12.18
CA GLY A 604 -16.97 -10.00 -10.87
C GLY A 604 -18.20 -9.14 -10.57
N SER A 605 -18.21 -8.47 -9.43
CA SER A 605 -19.42 -7.82 -8.88
C SER A 605 -19.24 -6.31 -8.75
N GLY A 606 -20.35 -5.56 -8.78
CA GLY A 606 -20.35 -4.10 -8.69
C GLY A 606 -19.83 -3.44 -9.97
N GLY A 607 -20.61 -3.49 -11.05
CA GLY A 607 -20.23 -2.86 -12.32
C GLY A 607 -19.95 -1.37 -12.16
N GLY A 608 -20.92 -0.65 -11.58
CA GLY A 608 -20.77 0.77 -11.26
C GLY A 608 -19.96 0.98 -9.98
N LEU A 609 -20.45 0.45 -8.86
CA LEU A 609 -19.89 0.66 -7.53
C LEU A 609 -19.85 -0.66 -6.74
N TYR A 610 -18.70 -0.95 -6.14
CA TYR A 610 -18.50 -2.08 -5.22
C TYR A 610 -18.12 -1.58 -3.83
N CYS A 611 -18.84 -2.02 -2.80
CA CYS A 611 -18.58 -1.66 -1.41
C CYS A 611 -18.47 -2.93 -0.54
N SER A 612 -17.34 -3.07 0.16
CA SER A 612 -17.14 -4.13 1.15
C SER A 612 -16.42 -3.63 2.39
N ASP A 613 -16.37 -4.47 3.43
CA ASP A 613 -15.50 -4.28 4.59
C ASP A 613 -15.81 -2.98 5.34
N ASP A 614 -17.05 -2.84 5.82
CA ASP A 614 -17.57 -1.69 6.57
C ASP A 614 -17.54 -0.37 5.77
N SER A 615 -17.71 -0.44 4.45
CA SER A 615 -17.72 0.71 3.53
C SER A 615 -19.13 1.22 3.26
N SER A 616 -19.54 2.33 3.89
CA SER A 616 -20.91 2.86 3.79
C SER A 616 -20.94 4.21 3.06
N PRO A 617 -20.76 4.24 1.72
CA PRO A 617 -20.76 5.50 0.98
C PRO A 617 -22.14 6.17 0.97
N ILE A 618 -22.11 7.49 0.85
CA ILE A 618 -23.32 8.32 0.72
C ILE A 618 -23.37 8.88 -0.69
N LEU A 619 -24.42 8.57 -1.43
CA LEU A 619 -24.67 9.07 -2.78
C LEU A 619 -25.84 10.05 -2.73
N ASP A 620 -25.63 11.29 -3.18
CA ASP A 620 -26.69 12.28 -3.33
C ASP A 620 -26.74 12.80 -4.77
N ARG A 621 -27.91 12.72 -5.40
CA ARG A 621 -28.15 13.16 -6.79
C ARG A 621 -27.18 12.55 -7.81
N CYS A 622 -26.80 11.31 -7.59
CA CYS A 622 -25.93 10.58 -8.50
C CYS A 622 -26.74 9.76 -9.51
N THR A 623 -26.16 9.55 -10.70
CA THR A 623 -26.73 8.69 -11.74
C THR A 623 -25.81 7.51 -11.99
N LEU A 624 -26.33 6.29 -11.86
CA LEU A 624 -25.63 5.04 -12.15
C LEU A 624 -26.34 4.37 -13.33
N GLU A 625 -25.73 4.37 -14.52
CA GLU A 625 -26.41 3.93 -15.74
C GLU A 625 -25.61 2.96 -16.62
N ARG A 626 -26.30 1.95 -17.16
CA ARG A 626 -25.75 0.90 -18.04
C ARG A 626 -24.42 0.32 -17.58
N ASN A 627 -24.26 0.14 -16.27
CA ASN A 627 -23.13 -0.60 -15.73
C ASN A 627 -23.46 -2.10 -15.76
N SER A 628 -22.44 -2.93 -15.97
CA SER A 628 -22.60 -4.37 -16.18
C SER A 628 -21.67 -5.19 -15.28
N ALA A 629 -22.22 -6.21 -14.63
CA ALA A 629 -21.47 -7.18 -13.82
C ALA A 629 -21.76 -8.61 -14.29
N GLN A 630 -20.72 -9.42 -14.48
CA GLN A 630 -20.92 -10.87 -14.68
C GLN A 630 -21.24 -11.62 -13.37
N GLY A 631 -20.93 -11.03 -12.22
CA GLY A 631 -21.38 -11.42 -10.89
C GLY A 631 -22.67 -10.71 -10.51
N GLU A 632 -22.71 -10.16 -9.29
CA GLU A 632 -23.88 -9.48 -8.74
C GLU A 632 -23.76 -7.95 -8.75
N GLY A 633 -24.89 -7.25 -8.70
CA GLY A 633 -24.90 -5.78 -8.55
C GLY A 633 -24.40 -5.06 -9.79
N GLY A 634 -25.26 -4.90 -10.81
CA GLY A 634 -24.88 -4.18 -12.03
C GLY A 634 -24.52 -2.73 -11.74
N ALA A 635 -25.38 -2.02 -11.01
CA ALA A 635 -25.12 -0.65 -10.56
C ALA A 635 -24.29 -0.64 -9.27
N LEU A 636 -24.75 -1.36 -8.24
CA LEU A 636 -24.20 -1.35 -6.89
C LEU A 636 -24.12 -2.77 -6.32
N TYR A 637 -22.97 -3.12 -5.78
CA TYR A 637 -22.81 -4.26 -4.88
C TYR A 637 -22.40 -3.77 -3.49
N CYS A 638 -23.08 -4.24 -2.43
CA CYS A 638 -22.66 -4.00 -1.05
C CYS A 638 -22.63 -5.30 -0.22
N SER A 639 -21.56 -5.47 0.56
CA SER A 639 -21.38 -6.58 1.51
C SER A 639 -20.82 -6.10 2.84
N SER A 640 -21.51 -6.37 3.94
CA SER A 640 -21.16 -5.81 5.27
C SER A 640 -20.96 -4.28 5.19
N SER A 641 -21.91 -3.58 4.56
CA SER A 641 -21.75 -2.18 4.14
C SER A 641 -23.12 -1.56 3.92
N ASP A 642 -23.39 -0.40 4.51
CA ASP A 642 -24.74 0.18 4.57
C ASP A 642 -24.83 1.49 3.75
N PRO A 643 -24.79 1.43 2.40
CA PRO A 643 -24.79 2.63 1.58
C PRO A 643 -26.13 3.39 1.68
N ILE A 644 -26.02 4.73 1.63
CA ILE A 644 -27.17 5.63 1.67
C ILE A 644 -27.29 6.31 0.31
N LEU A 645 -28.44 6.15 -0.36
CA LEU A 645 -28.74 6.77 -1.65
C LEU A 645 -29.89 7.77 -1.48
N ILE A 646 -29.66 9.00 -1.91
CA ILE A 646 -30.62 10.10 -1.81
C ILE A 646 -30.76 10.75 -3.19
N ARG A 647 -31.99 10.78 -3.73
CA ARG A 647 -32.26 11.38 -5.06
C ARG A 647 -31.41 10.80 -6.19
N CYS A 648 -31.07 9.52 -6.09
CA CYS A 648 -30.24 8.84 -7.09
C CYS A 648 -31.08 8.18 -8.17
N THR A 649 -30.51 8.09 -9.37
CA THR A 649 -31.10 7.37 -10.51
C THR A 649 -30.22 6.18 -10.88
N LEU A 650 -30.77 4.97 -10.85
CA LEU A 650 -30.11 3.73 -11.26
C LEU A 650 -30.87 3.17 -12.47
N VAL A 651 -30.31 3.28 -13.66
CA VAL A 651 -31.02 2.95 -14.90
C VAL A 651 -30.27 2.04 -15.85
N GLY A 652 -30.94 1.00 -16.36
CA GLY A 652 -30.41 0.16 -17.42
C GLY A 652 -29.18 -0.68 -17.02
N ASN A 653 -28.96 -0.91 -15.72
CA ASN A 653 -27.82 -1.69 -15.23
C ASN A 653 -28.10 -3.20 -15.32
N GLU A 654 -27.06 -3.99 -15.56
CA GLU A 654 -27.19 -5.43 -15.84
C GLU A 654 -26.29 -6.27 -14.92
N ALA A 655 -26.84 -7.36 -14.37
CA ALA A 655 -26.08 -8.40 -13.67
C ALA A 655 -26.41 -9.78 -14.24
N ARG A 656 -25.38 -10.60 -14.51
CA ARG A 656 -25.63 -12.03 -14.81
C ARG A 656 -25.97 -12.84 -13.56
N GLY A 657 -25.56 -12.37 -12.39
CA GLY A 657 -25.99 -12.88 -11.11
C GLY A 657 -27.32 -12.29 -10.66
N ASN A 658 -27.36 -11.82 -9.41
CA ASN A 658 -28.55 -11.22 -8.79
C ASN A 658 -28.37 -9.71 -8.64
N GLY A 659 -29.46 -8.97 -8.50
CA GLY A 659 -29.41 -7.52 -8.23
C GLY A 659 -28.96 -6.74 -9.46
N GLY A 660 -29.80 -6.65 -10.50
CA GLY A 660 -29.45 -5.91 -11.73
C GLY A 660 -29.10 -4.45 -11.45
N GLY A 661 -29.90 -3.80 -10.59
CA GLY A 661 -29.55 -2.52 -9.99
C GLY A 661 -28.63 -2.70 -8.79
N ILE A 662 -29.17 -3.21 -7.68
CA ILE A 662 -28.50 -3.28 -6.39
C ILE A 662 -28.48 -4.72 -5.87
N TYR A 663 -27.30 -5.20 -5.46
CA TYR A 663 -27.14 -6.41 -4.66
C TYR A 663 -26.64 -6.09 -3.25
N CYS A 664 -27.27 -6.70 -2.24
CA CYS A 664 -26.93 -6.50 -0.83
C CYS A 664 -26.74 -7.84 -0.12
N SER A 665 -25.64 -7.98 0.62
CA SER A 665 -25.35 -9.12 1.49
C SER A 665 -24.93 -8.65 2.88
N SER A 666 -25.62 -9.09 3.94
CA SER A 666 -25.36 -8.61 5.31
C SER A 666 -25.26 -7.08 5.40
N SER A 667 -26.16 -6.37 4.72
CA SER A 667 -26.09 -4.92 4.48
C SER A 667 -27.48 -4.30 4.54
N ASP A 668 -27.63 -3.13 5.15
CA ASP A 668 -28.92 -2.48 5.38
C ASP A 668 -29.03 -1.15 4.60
N PRO A 669 -29.09 -1.18 3.25
CA PRO A 669 -29.09 0.04 2.46
C PRO A 669 -30.37 0.87 2.66
N ILE A 670 -30.21 2.18 2.60
CA ILE A 670 -31.31 3.16 2.70
C ILE A 670 -31.41 3.94 1.40
N LEU A 671 -32.58 3.89 0.76
CA LEU A 671 -32.88 4.67 -0.43
C LEU A 671 -34.02 5.64 -0.15
N THR A 672 -33.81 6.92 -0.47
CA THR A 672 -34.82 7.97 -0.35
C THR A 672 -34.92 8.78 -1.63
N ASN A 673 -36.13 8.93 -2.17
CA ASN A 673 -36.41 9.68 -3.40
C ASN A 673 -35.63 9.14 -4.62
N CYS A 674 -35.38 7.83 -4.68
CA CYS A 674 -34.58 7.20 -5.72
C CYS A 674 -35.43 6.57 -6.82
N THR A 675 -34.87 6.50 -8.02
CA THR A 675 -35.47 5.81 -9.17
C THR A 675 -34.58 4.66 -9.61
N LEU A 676 -35.14 3.45 -9.64
CA LEU A 676 -34.52 2.24 -10.17
C LEU A 676 -35.32 1.79 -11.37
N SER A 677 -34.80 2.01 -12.58
CA SER A 677 -35.54 1.77 -13.81
C SER A 677 -34.80 0.86 -14.79
N ALA A 678 -35.52 -0.05 -15.45
CA ALA A 678 -34.99 -0.86 -16.54
C ALA A 678 -33.71 -1.66 -16.19
N ASN A 679 -33.50 -1.98 -14.91
CA ASN A 679 -32.35 -2.81 -14.50
C ASN A 679 -32.67 -4.29 -14.70
N ALA A 680 -31.67 -5.09 -15.07
CA ALA A 680 -31.84 -6.48 -15.47
C ALA A 680 -30.91 -7.42 -14.70
N ALA A 681 -31.47 -8.52 -14.18
CA ALA A 681 -30.71 -9.63 -13.63
C ALA A 681 -31.04 -10.93 -14.38
N GLU A 682 -30.04 -11.70 -14.82
CA GLU A 682 -30.30 -13.07 -15.30
C GLU A 682 -30.75 -13.98 -14.15
N GLY A 683 -30.32 -13.69 -12.92
CA GLY A 683 -30.77 -14.31 -11.67
C GLY A 683 -32.04 -13.68 -11.09
N GLU A 684 -32.02 -13.36 -9.79
CA GLU A 684 -33.14 -12.79 -9.04
C GLU A 684 -32.92 -11.31 -8.69
N GLY A 685 -34.00 -10.55 -8.44
CA GLY A 685 -33.89 -9.15 -8.02
C GLY A 685 -33.44 -8.22 -9.15
N GLY A 686 -34.29 -7.98 -10.15
CA GLY A 686 -33.94 -7.14 -11.30
C GLY A 686 -33.54 -5.72 -10.88
N GLY A 687 -34.36 -5.10 -10.02
CA GLY A 687 -34.04 -3.83 -9.37
C GLY A 687 -33.10 -4.04 -8.17
N ILE A 688 -33.57 -4.75 -7.15
CA ILE A 688 -32.83 -4.96 -5.89
C ILE A 688 -32.89 -6.42 -5.46
N TYR A 689 -31.76 -6.96 -5.00
CA TYR A 689 -31.68 -8.25 -4.32
C TYR A 689 -31.04 -8.08 -2.92
N GLY A 690 -31.78 -8.43 -1.86
CA GLY A 690 -31.30 -8.43 -0.48
C GLY A 690 -31.12 -9.84 0.08
N ASN A 691 -29.94 -10.15 0.63
CA ASN A 691 -29.62 -11.40 1.32
C ASN A 691 -29.11 -11.14 2.73
N THR A 692 -29.83 -11.61 3.76
CA THR A 692 -29.58 -11.22 5.15
C THR A 692 -29.43 -9.70 5.30
N SER A 693 -30.28 -8.94 4.59
CA SER A 693 -30.13 -7.51 4.29
C SER A 693 -31.50 -6.82 4.26
N PRO A 694 -32.02 -6.35 5.40
CA PRO A 694 -33.15 -5.43 5.46
C PRO A 694 -32.99 -4.18 4.56
N VAL A 695 -33.81 -4.06 3.52
CA VAL A 695 -33.79 -2.88 2.61
C VAL A 695 -34.87 -1.89 3.02
N THR A 696 -34.51 -0.61 3.13
CA THR A 696 -35.47 0.49 3.42
C THR A 696 -35.62 1.42 2.22
N LEU A 697 -36.85 1.56 1.72
CA LEU A 697 -37.21 2.42 0.60
C LEU A 697 -38.26 3.45 1.02
N THR A 698 -37.99 4.73 0.78
CA THR A 698 -38.96 5.82 1.02
C THR A 698 -39.08 6.71 -0.21
N ASN A 699 -40.30 6.96 -0.68
CA ASN A 699 -40.55 7.81 -1.86
C ASN A 699 -39.81 7.33 -3.11
N CYS A 700 -39.65 6.01 -3.28
CA CYS A 700 -38.86 5.43 -4.37
C CYS A 700 -39.74 4.88 -5.49
N THR A 701 -39.23 4.95 -6.72
CA THR A 701 -39.83 4.29 -7.88
C THR A 701 -38.94 3.13 -8.34
N LEU A 702 -39.51 1.93 -8.44
CA LEU A 702 -38.87 0.74 -9.00
C LEU A 702 -39.70 0.30 -10.21
N ASN A 703 -39.23 0.59 -11.42
CA ASN A 703 -40.02 0.34 -12.63
C ASN A 703 -39.29 -0.35 -13.77
N ASP A 704 -40.04 -1.14 -14.54
CA ASP A 704 -39.53 -1.83 -15.73
C ASP A 704 -38.28 -2.71 -15.47
N ASN A 705 -38.03 -3.08 -14.22
CA ASN A 705 -36.89 -3.93 -13.89
C ASN A 705 -37.23 -5.39 -14.22
N SER A 706 -36.22 -6.17 -14.60
CA SER A 706 -36.42 -7.55 -15.08
C SER A 706 -35.50 -8.55 -14.37
N ALA A 707 -36.04 -9.71 -14.01
CA ALA A 707 -35.29 -10.83 -13.45
C ALA A 707 -35.59 -12.13 -14.20
N GLY A 708 -34.57 -12.95 -14.48
CA GLY A 708 -34.77 -14.31 -14.99
C GLY A 708 -35.42 -15.25 -13.96
N GLY A 709 -35.22 -14.97 -12.68
CA GLY A 709 -35.79 -15.66 -11.53
C GLY A 709 -36.98 -14.91 -10.91
N ARG A 710 -36.93 -14.66 -9.59
CA ARG A 710 -37.98 -14.02 -8.79
C ARG A 710 -37.66 -12.55 -8.51
N GLY A 711 -38.67 -11.74 -8.23
CA GLY A 711 -38.49 -10.36 -7.79
C GLY A 711 -37.96 -9.48 -8.90
N GLY A 712 -38.77 -9.18 -9.92
CA GLY A 712 -38.37 -8.27 -11.00
C GLY A 712 -37.98 -6.89 -10.45
N GLY A 713 -38.80 -6.32 -9.56
CA GLY A 713 -38.48 -5.11 -8.82
C GLY A 713 -37.57 -5.38 -7.61
N LEU A 714 -38.03 -6.19 -6.66
CA LEU A 714 -37.34 -6.44 -5.39
C LEU A 714 -37.40 -7.91 -4.97
N ARG A 715 -36.25 -8.45 -4.55
CA ARG A 715 -36.13 -9.79 -3.98
C ARG A 715 -35.56 -9.76 -2.55
N CYS A 716 -36.31 -10.30 -1.60
CA CYS A 716 -35.94 -10.38 -0.18
C CYS A 716 -35.62 -11.82 0.25
N TYR A 717 -34.36 -12.19 0.43
CA TYR A 717 -33.92 -13.56 0.71
C TYR A 717 -33.26 -13.67 2.10
N SER A 718 -33.61 -14.72 2.86
CA SER A 718 -32.94 -15.10 4.12
C SER A 718 -32.87 -13.98 5.18
N SER A 719 -33.94 -13.82 5.97
CA SER A 719 -34.01 -12.81 7.05
C SER A 719 -33.78 -11.37 6.57
N SER A 720 -34.33 -11.02 5.40
CA SER A 720 -34.21 -9.70 4.75
C SER A 720 -35.55 -8.97 4.65
N PRO A 721 -36.27 -8.69 5.74
CA PRO A 721 -37.54 -7.98 5.64
C PRO A 721 -37.31 -6.58 5.03
N ALA A 722 -37.99 -6.29 3.92
CA ALA A 722 -37.96 -4.95 3.33
C ALA A 722 -39.05 -4.05 3.93
N THR A 723 -38.74 -2.77 4.08
CA THR A 723 -39.68 -1.73 4.49
C THR A 723 -39.85 -0.71 3.37
N LEU A 724 -41.05 -0.61 2.83
CA LEU A 724 -41.40 0.31 1.75
C LEU A 724 -42.44 1.30 2.28
N THR A 725 -42.18 2.59 2.11
CA THR A 725 -43.09 3.67 2.50
C THR A 725 -43.22 4.67 1.36
N ASN A 726 -44.46 4.90 0.90
CA ASN A 726 -44.74 5.77 -0.24
C ASN A 726 -43.90 5.34 -1.47
N CYS A 727 -44.00 4.10 -1.92
CA CYS A 727 -43.19 3.61 -3.06
C CYS A 727 -44.08 3.20 -4.21
N THR A 728 -43.58 3.34 -5.43
CA THR A 728 -44.25 2.82 -6.64
C THR A 728 -43.40 1.75 -7.28
N LEU A 729 -43.92 0.53 -7.34
CA LEU A 729 -43.36 -0.58 -8.10
C LEU A 729 -44.29 -0.82 -9.29
N SER A 730 -43.79 -0.73 -10.52
CA SER A 730 -44.65 -0.88 -11.69
C SER A 730 -43.92 -1.37 -12.93
N GLY A 731 -44.57 -2.23 -13.71
CA GLY A 731 -44.01 -2.71 -14.99
C GLY A 731 -42.82 -3.67 -14.84
N ASN A 732 -42.50 -4.12 -13.63
CA ASN A 732 -41.41 -5.05 -13.40
C ASN A 732 -41.80 -6.46 -13.86
N SER A 733 -40.81 -7.23 -14.30
CA SER A 733 -41.00 -8.56 -14.86
C SER A 733 -40.07 -9.59 -14.24
N ALA A 734 -40.58 -10.80 -14.03
CA ALA A 734 -39.83 -11.91 -13.48
C ALA A 734 -40.15 -13.21 -14.23
N GLY A 735 -39.18 -14.12 -14.34
CA GLY A 735 -39.39 -15.46 -14.92
C GLY A 735 -40.17 -16.41 -14.00
N LEU A 736 -40.20 -16.11 -12.70
CA LEU A 736 -40.98 -16.77 -11.66
C LEU A 736 -41.93 -15.76 -10.98
N PRO A 737 -42.92 -16.21 -10.18
CA PRO A 737 -43.84 -15.30 -9.51
C PRO A 737 -43.16 -14.20 -8.68
N GLY A 738 -43.85 -13.07 -8.51
CA GLY A 738 -43.35 -11.88 -7.81
C GLY A 738 -42.60 -10.93 -8.75
N GLY A 739 -43.31 -10.42 -9.76
CA GLY A 739 -42.82 -9.41 -10.69
C GLY A 739 -42.39 -8.13 -9.98
N ALA A 740 -43.23 -7.57 -9.10
CA ALA A 740 -42.85 -6.41 -8.28
C ALA A 740 -41.97 -6.86 -7.10
N LEU A 741 -42.46 -7.81 -6.30
CA LEU A 741 -41.80 -8.22 -5.06
C LEU A 741 -41.89 -9.73 -4.82
N SER A 742 -40.78 -10.35 -4.41
CA SER A 742 -40.77 -11.73 -3.90
C SER A 742 -39.95 -11.84 -2.61
N HIS A 743 -40.36 -12.71 -1.68
CA HIS A 743 -39.58 -13.00 -0.48
C HIS A 743 -39.57 -14.48 -0.08
N SER A 744 -38.56 -14.86 0.72
CA SER A 744 -38.43 -16.22 1.28
C SER A 744 -37.63 -16.24 2.58
N TYR A 745 -37.75 -17.34 3.35
CA TYR A 745 -36.96 -17.61 4.57
C TYR A 745 -37.02 -16.47 5.60
N SER A 746 -38.20 -16.23 6.16
CA SER A 746 -38.43 -15.23 7.22
C SER A 746 -38.13 -13.77 6.82
N SER A 747 -38.41 -13.42 5.56
CA SER A 747 -38.14 -12.07 5.00
C SER A 747 -39.42 -11.30 4.67
N THR A 748 -40.47 -11.45 5.50
CA THR A 748 -41.79 -10.84 5.25
C THR A 748 -41.67 -9.31 5.12
N PRO A 749 -42.05 -8.71 3.97
CA PRO A 749 -41.96 -7.27 3.77
C PRO A 749 -43.11 -6.51 4.44
N TRP A 750 -42.85 -5.24 4.75
CA TRP A 750 -43.81 -4.25 5.22
C TRP A 750 -43.97 -3.14 4.19
N LEU A 751 -45.21 -2.89 3.76
CA LEU A 751 -45.56 -1.87 2.79
C LEU A 751 -46.57 -0.90 3.39
N THR A 752 -46.35 0.39 3.23
CA THR A 752 -47.30 1.44 3.60
C THR A 752 -47.36 2.51 2.53
N ASN A 753 -48.56 2.92 2.13
CA ASN A 753 -48.75 3.93 1.08
C ASN A 753 -48.09 3.56 -0.26
N CYS A 754 -48.00 2.27 -0.59
CA CYS A 754 -47.34 1.84 -1.82
C CYS A 754 -48.34 1.62 -2.96
N ILE A 755 -47.86 1.77 -4.20
CA ILE A 755 -48.58 1.32 -5.41
C ILE A 755 -47.76 0.19 -6.05
N LEU A 756 -48.36 -0.98 -6.22
CA LEU A 756 -47.81 -2.13 -6.95
C LEU A 756 -48.76 -2.43 -8.12
N TRP A 757 -48.33 -2.19 -9.35
CA TRP A 757 -49.22 -2.21 -10.50
C TRP A 757 -48.54 -2.55 -11.83
N ALA A 758 -49.18 -3.44 -12.58
CA ALA A 758 -48.75 -3.88 -13.90
C ALA A 758 -47.43 -4.66 -13.89
N ASP A 759 -47.19 -5.40 -12.82
CA ASP A 759 -46.03 -6.29 -12.69
C ASP A 759 -46.36 -7.73 -13.11
N SER A 760 -45.40 -8.42 -13.70
CA SER A 760 -45.59 -9.76 -14.27
C SER A 760 -44.59 -10.77 -13.68
N PRO A 761 -45.02 -11.98 -13.27
CA PRO A 761 -46.35 -12.57 -13.49
C PRO A 761 -47.45 -12.08 -12.53
N ASN A 762 -47.07 -11.52 -11.38
CA ASN A 762 -47.96 -11.05 -10.32
C ASN A 762 -47.20 -10.03 -9.44
N GLU A 763 -47.94 -9.18 -8.73
CA GLU A 763 -47.37 -8.13 -7.89
C GLU A 763 -46.45 -8.66 -6.79
N ILE A 764 -46.99 -9.50 -5.90
CA ILE A 764 -46.27 -10.03 -4.75
C ILE A 764 -46.30 -11.56 -4.77
N GLU A 765 -45.14 -12.19 -4.61
CA GLU A 765 -45.03 -13.60 -4.23
C GLU A 765 -44.75 -13.74 -2.72
N GLY A 766 -45.62 -14.49 -2.03
CA GLY A 766 -45.53 -14.75 -0.59
C GLY A 766 -46.45 -13.84 0.25
N ALA A 767 -46.39 -13.98 1.58
CA ALA A 767 -47.19 -13.14 2.49
C ALA A 767 -46.54 -11.77 2.69
N ALA A 768 -47.30 -10.68 2.65
CA ALA A 768 -46.79 -9.32 2.89
C ALA A 768 -47.74 -8.58 3.83
N THR A 769 -47.18 -7.74 4.70
CA THR A 769 -47.98 -6.81 5.50
C THR A 769 -48.10 -5.52 4.71
N ALA A 770 -49.31 -5.20 4.25
CA ALA A 770 -49.58 -3.99 3.48
C ALA A 770 -50.74 -3.22 4.11
N THR A 771 -50.56 -1.91 4.28
CA THR A 771 -51.59 -0.99 4.75
C THR A 771 -51.61 0.26 3.90
N TYR A 772 -52.79 0.74 3.54
CA TYR A 772 -52.97 1.91 2.70
C TYR A 772 -52.23 1.80 1.35
N CYS A 773 -52.24 0.60 0.74
CA CYS A 773 -51.60 0.36 -0.56
C CYS A 773 -52.62 0.11 -1.68
N ASP A 774 -52.26 0.45 -2.91
CA ASP A 774 -52.96 0.01 -4.13
C ASP A 774 -52.18 -1.14 -4.76
N ILE A 775 -52.75 -2.36 -4.73
CA ILE A 775 -52.06 -3.58 -5.17
C ILE A 775 -52.94 -4.31 -6.17
N GLN A 776 -52.46 -4.43 -7.41
CA GLN A 776 -53.20 -5.10 -8.49
C GLN A 776 -53.53 -6.56 -8.12
N GLY A 777 -54.82 -6.93 -8.26
CA GLY A 777 -55.31 -8.27 -7.90
C GLY A 777 -55.77 -8.39 -6.45
N GLY A 778 -55.66 -7.31 -5.67
CA GLY A 778 -56.22 -7.17 -4.34
C GLY A 778 -55.34 -7.75 -3.23
N TRP A 779 -55.22 -7.00 -2.12
CA TRP A 779 -54.49 -7.43 -0.94
C TRP A 779 -55.23 -7.09 0.35
N THR A 780 -55.28 -8.02 1.29
CA THR A 780 -55.93 -7.77 2.58
C THR A 780 -55.07 -6.85 3.45
N GLY A 781 -55.70 -5.88 4.11
CA GLY A 781 -55.05 -4.94 5.01
C GLY A 781 -55.90 -3.70 5.21
N GLU A 782 -55.58 -2.90 6.23
CA GLU A 782 -56.26 -1.64 6.48
C GLU A 782 -55.99 -0.66 5.33
N GLY A 783 -57.03 -0.04 4.78
CA GLY A 783 -56.90 1.01 3.76
C GLY A 783 -56.43 0.57 2.37
N ASN A 784 -56.20 -0.73 2.13
CA ASN A 784 -55.75 -1.21 0.82
C ASN A 784 -56.86 -1.14 -0.24
N ILE A 785 -56.49 -0.84 -1.48
CA ILE A 785 -57.36 -0.79 -2.65
C ILE A 785 -56.79 -1.63 -3.81
N ASP A 786 -57.61 -1.86 -4.83
CA ASP A 786 -57.24 -2.51 -6.10
C ASP A 786 -57.99 -1.76 -7.21
N ALA A 787 -57.40 -0.65 -7.65
CA ALA A 787 -58.01 0.21 -8.65
C ALA A 787 -56.95 0.88 -9.49
N ASN A 788 -57.16 0.95 -10.81
CA ASN A 788 -56.15 1.52 -11.71
C ASN A 788 -55.66 2.90 -11.22
N PRO A 789 -54.36 3.05 -10.90
CA PRO A 789 -53.82 4.26 -10.27
C PRO A 789 -53.85 5.47 -11.22
N GLY A 790 -54.06 5.26 -12.51
CA GLY A 790 -54.18 6.34 -13.48
C GLY A 790 -52.88 7.11 -13.67
N PHE A 791 -51.74 6.41 -13.73
CA PHE A 791 -50.44 7.01 -13.99
C PHE A 791 -50.44 7.88 -15.27
N ARG A 792 -49.69 8.97 -15.22
CA ARG A 792 -49.41 9.85 -16.36
C ARG A 792 -47.94 10.25 -16.38
N PHE A 793 -47.40 10.42 -17.57
CA PHE A 793 -46.07 10.98 -17.78
C PHE A 793 -46.15 12.51 -17.88
N VAL A 794 -45.40 13.22 -17.03
CA VAL A 794 -45.46 14.69 -16.99
C VAL A 794 -44.05 15.26 -16.75
N GLY A 795 -43.42 15.77 -17.82
CA GLY A 795 -42.13 16.47 -17.75
C GLY A 795 -40.95 15.63 -17.29
N GLY A 796 -40.84 14.37 -17.75
CA GLY A 796 -39.75 13.47 -17.38
C GLY A 796 -40.06 12.54 -16.21
N PHE A 797 -41.16 12.76 -15.49
CA PHE A 797 -41.58 11.93 -14.37
C PHE A 797 -42.64 10.92 -14.82
N ASP A 798 -42.26 9.65 -14.80
CA ASP A 798 -43.18 8.53 -14.91
C ASP A 798 -43.90 8.30 -13.57
N TYR A 799 -45.12 7.76 -13.61
CA TYR A 799 -45.92 7.37 -12.45
C TYR A 799 -46.52 8.49 -11.59
N LEU A 800 -46.58 9.73 -12.10
CA LEU A 800 -47.42 10.77 -11.49
C LEU A 800 -48.90 10.40 -11.57
N LEU A 801 -49.67 10.70 -10.53
CA LEU A 801 -51.12 10.46 -10.52
C LEU A 801 -51.85 11.50 -11.39
N ARG A 802 -52.80 11.04 -12.21
CA ARG A 802 -53.72 11.93 -12.95
C ARG A 802 -54.85 12.39 -12.04
N LEU A 803 -55.47 13.52 -12.41
CA LEU A 803 -56.67 14.02 -11.74
C LEU A 803 -57.77 12.95 -11.69
N GLY A 804 -58.31 12.70 -10.50
CA GLY A 804 -59.33 11.67 -10.25
C GLY A 804 -58.77 10.25 -10.13
N SER A 805 -57.47 10.09 -9.90
CA SER A 805 -56.88 8.82 -9.49
C SER A 805 -57.50 8.34 -8.17
N PRO A 806 -57.74 7.02 -8.01
CA PRO A 806 -58.18 6.45 -6.74
C PRO A 806 -57.11 6.44 -5.65
N CYS A 807 -55.85 6.73 -6.00
CA CYS A 807 -54.71 6.73 -5.08
C CYS A 807 -54.44 8.10 -4.43
N ILE A 808 -55.14 9.14 -4.91
CA ILE A 808 -55.10 10.47 -4.34
C ILE A 808 -55.89 10.49 -3.03
N ASP A 809 -55.40 11.17 -1.99
CA ASP A 809 -56.04 11.36 -0.68
C ASP A 809 -56.41 10.05 0.06
N THR A 810 -55.79 8.94 -0.33
CA THR A 810 -56.21 7.59 0.09
C THR A 810 -55.15 6.84 0.91
N GLY A 811 -53.94 7.40 1.07
CA GLY A 811 -52.86 6.85 1.90
C GLY A 811 -53.15 6.90 3.41
N ASP A 812 -52.17 6.64 4.26
CA ASP A 812 -52.34 6.59 5.72
C ASP A 812 -52.89 7.93 6.26
N PRO A 813 -54.04 7.94 6.94
CA PRO A 813 -54.69 9.15 7.45
C PRO A 813 -53.90 9.85 8.56
N THR A 814 -52.85 9.22 9.11
CA THR A 814 -51.94 9.81 10.10
C THR A 814 -50.75 10.53 9.47
N ILE A 815 -50.55 10.36 8.16
CA ILE A 815 -49.46 10.98 7.41
C ILE A 815 -50.05 12.14 6.59
N GLU A 816 -49.56 13.36 6.86
CA GLU A 816 -49.92 14.54 6.07
C GLU A 816 -49.31 14.46 4.67
N ASP A 817 -50.04 14.95 3.66
CA ASP A 817 -49.51 15.03 2.31
C ASP A 817 -48.27 15.94 2.24
N GLY A 818 -47.23 15.42 1.60
CA GLY A 818 -45.98 16.14 1.34
C GLY A 818 -45.96 16.84 -0.01
N ILE A 819 -46.97 16.66 -0.88
CA ILE A 819 -47.18 17.54 -2.02
C ILE A 819 -47.77 18.83 -1.48
N SER A 820 -47.11 19.96 -1.73
CA SER A 820 -47.82 21.24 -1.60
C SER A 820 -48.89 21.26 -2.68
N ASP A 821 -50.15 21.50 -2.31
CA ASP A 821 -51.33 21.81 -3.16
C ASP A 821 -51.10 22.91 -4.24
N ARG A 822 -49.85 23.35 -4.42
CA ARG A 822 -49.34 24.36 -5.34
C ARG A 822 -48.44 23.76 -6.43
N HIS A 823 -48.50 22.46 -6.70
CA HIS A 823 -47.81 21.90 -7.86
C HIS A 823 -48.27 22.66 -9.12
N PRO A 824 -47.40 23.35 -9.88
CA PRO A 824 -47.80 24.34 -10.89
C PRO A 824 -48.54 23.77 -12.10
N ARG A 825 -48.65 22.42 -12.19
CA ARG A 825 -49.42 21.71 -13.21
C ARG A 825 -50.79 21.23 -12.72
N TRP A 826 -51.14 21.49 -11.47
CA TRP A 826 -52.48 21.27 -10.94
C TRP A 826 -53.30 22.56 -11.11
N PRO A 827 -54.59 22.49 -11.46
CA PRO A 827 -55.41 23.69 -11.59
C PRO A 827 -55.56 24.40 -10.24
N ASP A 828 -55.57 25.75 -10.20
CA ASP A 828 -55.71 26.56 -8.98
C ASP A 828 -57.00 26.29 -8.15
N TRP A 829 -57.98 25.61 -8.75
CA TRP A 829 -59.24 25.22 -8.11
C TRP A 829 -59.23 23.79 -7.56
N TYR A 830 -58.12 23.08 -7.73
CA TYR A 830 -57.93 21.75 -7.18
C TYR A 830 -57.44 21.86 -5.74
N HIS A 831 -58.22 21.30 -4.82
CA HIS A 831 -57.90 21.21 -3.40
C HIS A 831 -57.80 19.73 -3.07
N ASP A 832 -56.58 19.23 -2.89
CA ASP A 832 -56.33 17.95 -2.24
C ASP A 832 -56.69 18.07 -0.75
N GLY A 833 -57.10 16.97 -0.13
CA GLY A 833 -57.25 16.86 1.30
C GLY A 833 -55.88 16.86 2.01
N PRO A 834 -55.85 16.95 3.35
CA PRO A 834 -54.58 16.94 4.10
C PRO A 834 -53.93 15.54 4.17
N ARG A 835 -54.49 14.52 3.52
CA ARG A 835 -54.13 13.12 3.69
C ARG A 835 -53.15 12.70 2.61
N SER A 836 -52.07 12.01 2.99
CA SER A 836 -51.05 11.53 2.06
C SER A 836 -51.65 10.71 0.90
N ASP A 837 -51.16 10.97 -0.32
CA ASP A 837 -51.39 10.16 -1.51
C ASP A 837 -50.61 8.83 -1.42
N MET A 838 -51.08 7.78 -2.11
CA MET A 838 -50.29 6.56 -2.26
C MET A 838 -49.22 6.71 -3.36
N GLY A 839 -48.11 6.00 -3.21
CA GLY A 839 -47.03 5.88 -4.18
C GLY A 839 -45.87 6.85 -3.94
N ALA A 840 -44.85 6.75 -4.81
CA ALA A 840 -43.60 7.50 -4.71
C ALA A 840 -43.79 9.01 -4.56
N TYR A 841 -44.84 9.54 -5.20
CA TYR A 841 -45.08 10.98 -5.22
C TYR A 841 -45.96 11.48 -4.07
N GLY A 842 -46.52 10.61 -3.23
CA GLY A 842 -47.61 10.97 -2.32
C GLY A 842 -47.25 11.18 -0.85
N GLY A 843 -45.97 11.01 -0.50
CA GLY A 843 -45.49 11.00 0.89
C GLY A 843 -44.90 12.32 1.40
N PRO A 844 -44.68 12.46 2.72
CA PRO A 844 -43.97 13.58 3.32
C PRO A 844 -42.54 13.71 2.79
N GLY A 845 -42.06 14.95 2.68
CA GLY A 845 -40.71 15.27 2.20
C GLY A 845 -40.54 15.20 0.67
N ASN A 846 -41.63 14.96 -0.07
CA ASN A 846 -41.60 14.82 -1.52
C ASN A 846 -41.49 16.16 -2.30
N ILE A 847 -41.67 17.30 -1.63
CA ILE A 847 -41.49 18.65 -2.20
C ILE A 847 -40.13 18.92 -2.87
N GLY A 848 -39.08 18.18 -2.49
CA GLY A 848 -37.73 18.35 -3.03
C GLY A 848 -37.38 17.38 -4.18
N TRP A 849 -38.33 16.52 -4.56
CA TRP A 849 -38.18 15.47 -5.58
C TRP A 849 -38.78 15.87 -6.94
N LEU A 850 -39.81 16.72 -6.94
CA LEU A 850 -40.36 17.38 -8.12
C LEU A 850 -39.68 18.74 -8.32
N PRO A 851 -39.25 19.10 -9.53
CA PRO A 851 -38.45 20.29 -9.82
C PRO A 851 -39.20 21.61 -9.61
#